data_AF-A0A925LUM9-F1
#
_entry.id   AF-A0A925LUM9-F1
#
_cell.length_a   1.000
_cell.length_b   1.000
_cell.length_c   1.000
_cell.angle_alpha   90.00
_cell.angle_beta   90.00
_cell.angle_gamma   90.00
#
_symmetry.space_group_name_H-M   'P 1'
#
loop_
_entity.id
_entity.type
_entity.pdbx_description
1 polymer ?
#
loop_
_entity_poly.entity_id
_entity_poly.type
_entity_poly.pdbx_seq_one_letter_code
_entity_poly.pdbx_strand_id
1 'polypeptide(L)'
;MPPNKLPPRLKSHPDAHRGHLATMRALIRAGSARACLRSCSLLTCSVRVFLITIVASAAGMAQDDGELDPDSMFSELIESDPTEKNIRRTPWNSDPRVRLQEIGAMSSTRPPNSTMERIAELADSDPSPLVRETARLRLIEWQYERDSAGPVKSGTTGGIRQANFNTSIDEPDFDIPLAEDNQFKTRDVFAEPESSLQWLQDQESLAGKKERAFRLIKAESLAESQDERPDVLRSPFPPVVEDDEFTPPVPDKSRITQTLFDAPLGFTGPSSIIPSESPQSEHFVPIEDRWRVGFPEWDRYGKGNPDVDDQPYETGHWWDPYNQNVLKGDYPVIGQHTFLNITATNELLNEFREVPTGTTPFESTADPNQQEFFGHPQQYFMNNNLKLQFNLSHGDTAFKPFDWQIRMMPVFNLNYLSVKELGVVNPDVRAGTTRFRNEVALEEWFAEAKLADLSPNYDFLSVRAGSQPFVSDFRGFIFSDTNRAVRLFGTRLANRDQFNLIFFDQTEKDTNSGLNTFHDRQQHTLIANYFRQDFIFPGFTSQFSFHYNNDAPSAEFDRNGFLVRPDPTGVFRPHRVEAYYLGIAGDGHIGRVNVSHAFYHVEGRDSMNPIQGQKSQIRANMAAIELSLDRDWVRFKTSYFWASGDGNPNDCKARGFDSIFDNPNFAGGQFSYWQRQSIKLFGVNLVQRESLVPNLRSSKTQGQSNFVNPGLHLANAGMDFEITPKVKAITNANLLWFDKTETLERFVFQDNIHHHIGTDLSLGLEYRPRLSDNIILVGGISTLIPGKGFDDLFGVTDPFSAANAQPGKADTLRAMFVNLVLTY
;
A
#
# COMPACT_ATOMS: atom_id res chain seq x y z
N MET A 1 66.03 -2.44 17.51
CA MET A 1 65.82 -2.16 18.96
C MET A 1 64.59 -2.93 19.44
N PRO A 2 64.44 -3.21 20.76
CA PRO A 2 63.76 -4.43 21.23
C PRO A 2 62.23 -4.32 21.45
N PRO A 3 61.51 -5.46 21.50
CA PRO A 3 60.07 -5.53 21.72
C PRO A 3 59.64 -5.52 23.20
N ASN A 4 58.39 -5.13 23.45
CA ASN A 4 57.63 -5.24 24.71
C ASN A 4 56.12 -5.24 24.35
N LYS A 5 55.19 -5.84 25.10
CA LYS A 5 55.22 -6.93 26.09
C LYS A 5 53.77 -7.43 26.26
N LEU A 6 53.55 -8.74 26.42
CA LEU A 6 52.22 -9.29 26.74
C LEU A 6 51.89 -9.13 28.24
N PRO A 7 50.68 -8.70 28.62
CA PRO A 7 50.12 -8.89 29.95
C PRO A 7 49.56 -10.33 30.14
N PRO A 8 49.40 -10.82 31.38
CA PRO A 8 49.25 -12.26 31.65
C PRO A 8 47.81 -12.80 31.67
N ARG A 9 47.68 -14.12 31.49
CA ARG A 9 46.49 -14.89 31.85
C ARG A 9 46.23 -14.83 33.37
N LEU A 10 44.98 -14.63 33.77
CA LEU A 10 44.49 -14.87 35.14
C LEU A 10 43.64 -16.15 35.19
N LYS A 11 43.60 -16.80 36.35
CA LYS A 11 42.97 -18.12 36.54
C LYS A 11 41.51 -18.01 36.99
N SER A 12 40.74 -19.04 36.65
CA SER A 12 39.36 -19.28 37.10
C SER A 12 39.25 -19.68 38.57
N HIS A 13 38.23 -19.17 39.26
CA HIS A 13 37.27 -19.97 40.06
C HIS A 13 35.99 -19.15 40.31
N PRO A 14 34.83 -19.79 40.61
CA PRO A 14 33.54 -19.11 40.70
C PRO A 14 33.17 -18.69 42.12
N ASP A 15 32.44 -17.57 42.26
CA ASP A 15 31.27 -17.43 43.15
C ASP A 15 30.69 -16.00 43.08
N ALA A 16 29.60 -15.80 42.34
CA ALA A 16 28.99 -14.46 42.14
C ALA A 16 27.46 -14.44 41.93
N HIS A 17 26.73 -15.51 42.23
CA HIS A 17 25.28 -15.63 41.92
C HIS A 17 24.35 -15.66 43.15
N ARG A 18 24.61 -14.83 44.18
CA ARG A 18 23.70 -14.58 45.32
C ARG A 18 23.81 -13.14 45.85
N GLY A 19 23.19 -12.19 45.15
CA GLY A 19 23.17 -10.77 45.55
C GLY A 19 21.86 -10.04 45.24
N HIS A 20 21.48 -9.95 43.96
CA HIS A 20 20.43 -9.02 43.53
C HIS A 20 18.96 -9.41 43.83
N LEU A 21 18.65 -10.66 44.20
CA LEU A 21 17.26 -11.06 44.52
C LEU A 21 16.76 -10.63 45.91
N ALA A 22 17.65 -10.18 46.81
CA ALA A 22 17.24 -9.76 48.15
C ALA A 22 16.53 -8.39 48.14
N THR A 23 17.10 -7.41 47.42
CA THR A 23 16.67 -6.01 47.47
C THR A 23 15.28 -5.78 46.85
N MET A 24 14.93 -6.52 45.79
CA MET A 24 13.60 -6.41 45.15
C MET A 24 12.45 -6.95 46.01
N ARG A 25 12.69 -7.88 46.94
CA ARG A 25 11.63 -8.47 47.78
C ARG A 25 11.23 -7.59 48.98
N ALA A 26 12.05 -6.60 49.35
CA ALA A 26 11.73 -5.68 50.45
C ALA A 26 10.72 -4.59 50.06
N LEU A 27 10.73 -4.13 48.81
CA LEU A 27 9.90 -3.02 48.32
C LEU A 27 8.41 -3.37 48.10
N ILE A 28 8.04 -4.65 48.16
CA ILE A 28 6.67 -5.14 47.86
C ILE A 28 5.85 -5.38 49.16
N ARG A 29 6.41 -5.07 50.34
CA ARG A 29 5.74 -5.27 51.65
C ARG A 29 5.81 -4.06 52.60
N ALA A 30 5.50 -2.88 52.07
CA ALA A 30 5.07 -1.72 52.87
C ALA A 30 3.87 -1.07 52.15
N GLY A 31 2.82 -0.70 52.88
CA GLY A 31 1.51 -0.40 52.29
C GLY A 31 1.03 1.04 52.46
N SER A 32 0.20 1.47 51.51
CA SER A 32 -0.96 2.33 51.76
C SER A 32 -2.02 1.99 50.71
N ALA A 33 -3.31 2.09 51.05
CA ALA A 33 -4.39 1.59 50.19
C ALA A 33 -5.60 2.51 50.21
N ARG A 34 -6.34 2.49 49.08
CA ARG A 34 -7.50 3.33 48.69
C ARG A 34 -7.11 4.70 48.10
N ALA A 35 -7.99 5.19 47.21
CA ALA A 35 -7.97 6.50 46.55
C ALA A 35 -6.96 6.77 45.40
N CYS A 36 -6.62 5.77 44.56
CA CYS A 36 -6.28 6.00 43.13
C CYS A 36 -6.24 4.68 42.33
N LEU A 37 -7.39 4.21 41.81
CA LEU A 37 -7.44 3.12 40.81
C LEU A 37 -8.84 3.01 40.14
N ARG A 38 -9.13 3.93 39.22
CA ARG A 38 -10.29 3.86 38.28
C ARG A 38 -9.95 4.44 36.89
N SER A 39 -8.68 4.38 36.49
CA SER A 39 -8.15 5.10 35.32
C SER A 39 -7.02 4.37 34.57
N CYS A 40 -6.97 3.03 34.58
CA CYS A 40 -6.00 2.27 33.76
C CYS A 40 -6.38 0.79 33.59
N SER A 41 -7.25 0.45 32.62
CA SER A 41 -7.69 -0.95 32.40
C SER A 41 -8.33 -1.22 31.02
N LEU A 42 -7.77 -0.68 29.92
CA LEU A 42 -8.30 -0.89 28.55
C LEU A 42 -7.23 -1.10 27.45
N LEU A 43 -5.96 -1.33 27.82
CA LEU A 43 -4.82 -1.36 26.88
C LEU A 43 -4.36 -2.78 26.46
N THR A 44 -5.24 -3.78 26.53
CA THR A 44 -4.84 -5.20 26.70
C THR A 44 -5.37 -6.21 25.67
N CYS A 45 -6.04 -5.78 24.60
CA CYS A 45 -6.45 -6.66 23.49
C CYS A 45 -5.50 -6.60 22.29
N SER A 46 -5.47 -5.50 21.52
CA SER A 46 -4.72 -5.42 20.25
C SER A 46 -3.21 -5.64 20.43
N VAL A 47 -2.62 -5.01 21.44
CA VAL A 47 -1.21 -5.21 21.85
C VAL A 47 -0.91 -6.67 22.22
N ARG A 48 -1.90 -7.40 22.73
CA ARG A 48 -1.75 -8.78 23.17
C ARG A 48 -1.76 -9.76 22.00
N VAL A 49 -2.58 -9.53 20.97
CA VAL A 49 -2.48 -10.27 19.70
C VAL A 49 -1.12 -10.02 19.04
N PHE A 50 -0.70 -8.74 18.97
CA PHE A 50 0.59 -8.35 18.38
C PHE A 50 1.78 -8.99 19.11
N LEU A 51 1.80 -8.99 20.45
CA LEU A 51 2.82 -9.71 21.22
C LEU A 51 2.69 -11.24 21.09
N ILE A 52 1.49 -11.82 20.96
CA ILE A 52 1.34 -13.27 20.76
C ILE A 52 1.94 -13.69 19.42
N THR A 53 1.77 -12.90 18.35
CA THR A 53 2.46 -13.18 17.06
C THR A 53 3.98 -13.11 17.22
N ILE A 54 4.51 -12.04 17.85
CA ILE A 54 5.96 -11.89 18.08
C ILE A 54 6.53 -13.02 18.95
N VAL A 55 5.83 -13.42 20.00
CA VAL A 55 6.25 -14.50 20.91
C VAL A 55 6.11 -15.87 20.26
N ALA A 56 5.10 -16.11 19.42
CA ALA A 56 4.98 -17.35 18.65
C ALA A 56 6.12 -17.49 17.63
N SER A 57 6.46 -16.41 16.91
CA SER A 57 7.61 -16.37 16.00
C SER A 57 8.94 -16.58 16.73
N ALA A 58 9.09 -16.07 17.96
CA ALA A 58 10.29 -16.29 18.77
C ALA A 58 10.36 -17.69 19.39
N ALA A 59 9.23 -18.27 19.81
CA ALA A 59 9.16 -19.61 20.42
C ALA A 59 9.43 -20.72 19.39
N GLY A 60 8.96 -20.55 18.15
CA GLY A 60 9.22 -21.50 17.05
C GLY A 60 10.70 -21.61 16.62
N MET A 61 11.60 -20.82 17.20
CA MET A 61 13.06 -20.87 16.93
C MET A 61 13.86 -21.58 18.04
N ALA A 62 13.20 -22.17 19.05
CA ALA A 62 13.86 -22.63 20.27
C ALA A 62 13.38 -24.00 20.78
N GLN A 63 13.13 -24.95 19.88
CA GLN A 63 12.98 -26.37 20.26
C GLN A 63 13.46 -27.32 19.15
N ASP A 64 14.52 -28.05 19.49
CA ASP A 64 14.97 -29.29 18.85
C ASP A 64 15.15 -30.33 19.98
N ASP A 65 15.43 -31.60 19.66
CA ASP A 65 15.45 -32.75 20.59
C ASP A 65 14.10 -33.08 21.27
N GLY A 66 13.25 -33.89 20.63
CA GLY A 66 11.99 -34.37 21.24
C GLY A 66 11.13 -35.30 20.37
N GLU A 67 11.49 -36.58 20.28
CA GLU A 67 10.71 -37.63 19.59
C GLU A 67 9.36 -37.89 20.28
N LEU A 68 8.23 -37.64 19.60
CA LEU A 68 6.87 -37.94 20.07
C LEU A 68 5.92 -38.41 18.95
N ASP A 69 4.95 -39.24 19.36
CA ASP A 69 4.13 -40.11 18.51
C ASP A 69 2.85 -39.43 17.97
N PRO A 70 2.54 -39.47 16.65
CA PRO A 70 1.46 -38.67 16.05
C PRO A 70 0.02 -38.98 16.50
N ASP A 71 -0.27 -40.19 17.00
CA ASP A 71 -1.65 -40.68 17.17
C ASP A 71 -2.38 -40.17 18.44
N SER A 72 -1.77 -39.29 19.23
CA SER A 72 -2.27 -38.91 20.58
C SER A 72 -3.11 -37.62 20.67
N MET A 73 -3.43 -36.95 19.55
CA MET A 73 -4.03 -35.59 19.57
C MET A 73 -5.41 -35.43 18.90
N PHE A 74 -6.18 -36.51 18.71
CA PHE A 74 -7.47 -36.48 17.98
C PHE A 74 -8.67 -37.19 18.66
N SER A 75 -8.66 -37.36 20.00
CA SER A 75 -9.63 -38.20 20.71
C SER A 75 -10.41 -37.56 21.89
N GLU A 76 -10.34 -36.23 22.11
CA GLU A 76 -11.18 -35.52 23.10
C GLU A 76 -11.92 -34.31 22.50
N LEU A 77 -13.09 -34.54 21.87
CA LEU A 77 -14.17 -33.53 21.74
C LEU A 77 -15.51 -34.07 21.18
N ILE A 78 -15.85 -35.35 21.43
CA ILE A 78 -17.13 -35.96 21.04
C ILE A 78 -17.76 -36.63 22.27
N GLU A 79 -19.10 -36.66 22.33
CA GLU A 79 -19.97 -37.14 23.41
C GLU A 79 -20.03 -36.30 24.71
N SER A 80 -20.95 -35.33 24.74
CA SER A 80 -21.95 -35.22 25.84
C SER A 80 -23.02 -34.16 25.56
N ASP A 81 -24.08 -34.54 24.82
CA ASP A 81 -25.36 -33.81 24.80
C ASP A 81 -26.32 -34.45 25.83
N PRO A 82 -26.71 -33.74 26.91
CA PRO A 82 -27.57 -34.28 27.97
C PRO A 82 -29.07 -33.94 27.81
N THR A 83 -29.59 -33.63 26.61
CA THR A 83 -30.94 -33.06 26.46
C THR A 83 -32.07 -34.02 26.03
N GLU A 84 -31.79 -35.10 25.30
CA GLU A 84 -32.82 -35.81 24.50
C GLU A 84 -33.87 -36.64 25.29
N LYS A 85 -33.82 -36.73 26.63
CA LYS A 85 -34.64 -37.68 27.41
C LYS A 85 -35.62 -37.14 28.46
N ASN A 86 -35.71 -35.82 28.69
CA ASN A 86 -36.58 -35.27 29.76
C ASN A 86 -37.57 -34.14 29.35
N ILE A 87 -37.60 -33.70 28.09
CA ILE A 87 -38.40 -32.54 27.65
C ILE A 87 -39.91 -32.70 27.91
N ARG A 88 -40.47 -33.90 27.78
CA ARG A 88 -41.91 -34.20 28.01
C ARG A 88 -42.33 -34.30 29.50
N ARG A 89 -41.50 -33.86 30.47
CA ARG A 89 -41.82 -33.97 31.92
C ARG A 89 -41.52 -32.76 32.80
N THR A 90 -40.96 -31.66 32.29
CA THR A 90 -40.88 -30.41 33.06
C THR A 90 -42.14 -29.57 32.84
N PRO A 91 -42.82 -29.10 33.90
CA PRO A 91 -43.86 -28.07 33.73
C PRO A 91 -43.21 -26.76 33.29
N TRP A 92 -43.93 -25.96 32.50
CA TRP A 92 -43.49 -24.63 32.09
C TRP A 92 -43.34 -23.70 33.31
N ASN A 93 -42.39 -22.77 33.24
CA ASN A 93 -42.17 -21.77 34.30
C ASN A 93 -43.44 -20.90 34.49
N SER A 94 -43.72 -20.48 35.73
CA SER A 94 -44.85 -19.60 36.02
C SER A 94 -44.61 -18.14 35.62
N ASP A 95 -43.35 -17.72 35.44
CA ASP A 95 -43.02 -16.39 34.91
C ASP A 95 -43.13 -16.37 33.36
N PRO A 96 -44.02 -15.53 32.77
CA PRO A 96 -44.13 -15.40 31.33
C PRO A 96 -42.87 -14.85 30.66
N ARG A 97 -42.00 -14.11 31.36
CA ARG A 97 -40.74 -13.58 30.80
C ARG A 97 -39.74 -14.70 30.55
N VAL A 98 -39.63 -15.65 31.48
CA VAL A 98 -38.74 -16.81 31.31
C VAL A 98 -39.23 -17.67 30.15
N ARG A 99 -40.55 -17.89 30.02
CA ARG A 99 -41.10 -18.63 28.87
C ARG A 99 -40.87 -17.95 27.52
N LEU A 100 -40.90 -16.62 27.46
CA LEU A 100 -40.53 -15.89 26.23
C LEU A 100 -39.04 -16.07 25.89
N GLN A 101 -38.15 -16.08 26.89
CA GLN A 101 -36.73 -16.41 26.69
C GLN A 101 -36.53 -17.88 26.29
N GLU A 102 -37.28 -18.82 26.86
CA GLU A 102 -37.26 -20.24 26.49
C GLU A 102 -37.72 -20.46 25.05
N ILE A 103 -38.77 -19.75 24.56
CA ILE A 103 -39.17 -19.78 23.15
C ILE A 103 -38.07 -19.19 22.25
N GLY A 104 -37.53 -18.01 22.60
CA GLY A 104 -36.49 -17.34 21.82
C GLY A 104 -35.16 -18.11 21.74
N ALA A 105 -34.85 -18.92 22.75
CA ALA A 105 -33.65 -19.76 22.78
C ALA A 105 -33.72 -20.99 21.86
N MET A 106 -34.90 -21.34 21.31
CA MET A 106 -35.05 -22.48 20.39
C MET A 106 -34.68 -22.09 18.95
N SER A 107 -33.38 -21.91 18.72
CA SER A 107 -32.79 -21.41 17.47
C SER A 107 -32.66 -22.43 16.33
N SER A 108 -33.05 -23.70 16.52
CA SER A 108 -32.97 -24.71 15.45
C SER A 108 -33.96 -24.40 14.33
N THR A 109 -33.50 -24.46 13.08
CA THR A 109 -34.33 -24.37 11.85
C THR A 109 -35.14 -25.64 11.57
N ARG A 110 -34.87 -26.73 12.31
CA ARG A 110 -35.67 -27.97 12.28
C ARG A 110 -35.77 -28.56 13.68
N PRO A 111 -36.73 -28.12 14.51
CA PRO A 111 -36.95 -28.68 15.84
C PRO A 111 -37.49 -30.12 15.77
N PRO A 112 -37.23 -30.95 16.80
CA PRO A 112 -37.94 -32.22 16.99
C PRO A 112 -39.46 -32.02 17.12
N ASN A 113 -40.25 -32.99 16.67
CA ASN A 113 -41.72 -32.93 16.78
C ASN A 113 -42.20 -32.79 18.24
N SER A 114 -41.47 -33.34 19.21
CA SER A 114 -41.73 -33.18 20.65
C SER A 114 -41.56 -31.74 21.15
N THR A 115 -40.75 -30.92 20.47
CA THR A 115 -40.60 -29.50 20.76
C THR A 115 -41.70 -28.68 20.08
N MET A 116 -42.08 -29.04 18.84
CA MET A 116 -43.22 -28.45 18.12
C MET A 116 -44.53 -28.61 18.93
N GLU A 117 -44.84 -29.83 19.38
CA GLU A 117 -46.00 -30.13 20.23
C GLU A 117 -46.04 -29.28 21.50
N ARG A 118 -44.89 -29.08 22.15
CA ARG A 118 -44.79 -28.34 23.42
C ARG A 118 -44.96 -26.83 23.24
N ILE A 119 -44.51 -26.26 22.11
CA ILE A 119 -44.79 -24.85 21.79
C ILE A 119 -46.25 -24.67 21.33
N ALA A 120 -46.86 -25.67 20.68
CA ALA A 120 -48.30 -25.65 20.38
C ALA A 120 -49.16 -25.64 21.66
N GLU A 121 -48.75 -26.37 22.71
CA GLU A 121 -49.38 -26.30 24.03
C GLU A 121 -49.36 -24.87 24.62
N LEU A 122 -48.24 -24.14 24.50
CA LEU A 122 -48.17 -22.72 24.89
C LEU A 122 -49.02 -21.81 23.99
N ALA A 123 -49.00 -22.05 22.67
CA ALA A 123 -49.73 -21.25 21.68
C ALA A 123 -51.25 -21.20 21.94
N ASP A 124 -51.83 -22.30 22.41
CA ASP A 124 -53.27 -22.39 22.65
C ASP A 124 -53.68 -22.23 24.13
N SER A 125 -52.86 -22.67 25.09
CA SER A 125 -53.27 -22.77 26.50
C SER A 125 -52.61 -21.79 27.48
N ASP A 126 -51.54 -21.07 27.10
CA ASP A 126 -50.84 -20.21 28.07
C ASP A 126 -51.72 -19.04 28.53
N PRO A 127 -51.76 -18.68 29.84
CA PRO A 127 -52.54 -17.54 30.30
C PRO A 127 -52.09 -16.19 29.74
N SER A 128 -50.82 -16.02 29.35
CA SER A 128 -50.30 -14.75 28.83
C SER A 128 -50.53 -14.62 27.32
N PRO A 129 -51.28 -13.59 26.84
CA PRO A 129 -51.49 -13.37 25.40
C PRO A 129 -50.19 -13.20 24.61
N LEU A 130 -49.18 -12.56 25.22
CA LEU A 130 -47.88 -12.34 24.57
C LEU A 130 -47.10 -13.64 24.39
N VAL A 131 -47.21 -14.59 25.33
CA VAL A 131 -46.59 -15.92 25.20
C VAL A 131 -47.29 -16.72 24.10
N ARG A 132 -48.63 -16.71 24.07
CA ARG A 132 -49.42 -17.38 23.03
C ARG A 132 -49.05 -16.93 21.63
N GLU A 133 -49.05 -15.62 21.36
CA GLU A 133 -48.78 -15.12 20.01
C GLU A 133 -47.29 -15.25 19.62
N THR A 134 -46.35 -15.14 20.57
CA THR A 134 -44.93 -15.45 20.28
C THR A 134 -44.73 -16.92 19.92
N ALA A 135 -45.41 -17.83 20.62
CA ALA A 135 -45.40 -19.27 20.30
C ALA A 135 -46.04 -19.56 18.94
N ARG A 136 -47.14 -18.88 18.59
CA ARG A 136 -47.79 -18.99 17.26
C ARG A 136 -46.89 -18.53 16.13
N LEU A 137 -46.26 -17.37 16.28
CA LEU A 137 -45.32 -16.85 15.28
C LEU A 137 -44.16 -17.82 15.04
N ARG A 138 -43.58 -18.40 16.10
CA ARG A 138 -42.48 -19.37 15.98
C ARG A 138 -42.90 -20.68 15.30
N LEU A 139 -44.14 -21.14 15.51
CA LEU A 139 -44.69 -22.30 14.78
C LEU A 139 -44.94 -21.99 13.30
N ILE A 140 -45.43 -20.79 12.97
CA ILE A 140 -45.63 -20.34 11.58
C ILE A 140 -44.29 -20.22 10.84
N GLU A 141 -43.26 -19.69 11.52
CA GLU A 141 -41.90 -19.59 11.00
C GLU A 141 -41.32 -20.97 10.65
N TRP A 142 -41.37 -21.94 11.58
CA TRP A 142 -40.94 -23.32 11.34
C TRP A 142 -41.79 -24.08 10.32
N GLN A 143 -43.08 -23.74 10.17
CA GLN A 143 -43.94 -24.25 9.11
C GLN A 143 -43.45 -23.74 7.75
N TYR A 144 -43.16 -22.43 7.64
CA TYR A 144 -42.65 -21.80 6.42
C TYR A 144 -41.25 -22.30 6.03
N GLU A 145 -40.32 -22.47 6.98
CA GLU A 145 -39.00 -23.07 6.72
C GLU A 145 -39.09 -24.53 6.24
N ARG A 146 -40.07 -25.28 6.76
CA ARG A 146 -40.34 -26.67 6.36
C ARG A 146 -40.89 -26.73 4.93
N ASP A 147 -41.87 -25.91 4.62
CA ASP A 147 -42.55 -25.91 3.31
C ASP A 147 -41.69 -25.26 2.21
N SER A 148 -40.75 -24.37 2.56
CA SER A 148 -39.74 -23.81 1.64
C SER A 148 -38.68 -24.83 1.20
N ALA A 149 -38.49 -25.92 1.93
CA ALA A 149 -37.46 -26.92 1.67
C ALA A 149 -37.98 -28.08 0.82
N GLY A 150 -38.00 -27.88 -0.51
CA GLY A 150 -38.53 -28.83 -1.49
C GLY A 150 -37.95 -30.27 -1.43
N PRO A 151 -38.68 -31.27 -1.96
CA PRO A 151 -38.42 -32.68 -1.69
C PRO A 151 -37.13 -33.20 -2.37
N VAL A 152 -36.19 -33.68 -1.54
CA VAL A 152 -34.99 -34.38 -1.98
C VAL A 152 -35.39 -35.74 -2.57
N LYS A 153 -35.15 -35.94 -3.87
CA LYS A 153 -35.29 -37.25 -4.53
C LYS A 153 -34.03 -38.09 -4.31
N SER A 154 -34.20 -39.27 -3.72
CA SER A 154 -33.23 -40.36 -3.83
C SER A 154 -33.29 -40.97 -5.24
N GLY A 155 -32.15 -41.29 -5.85
CA GLY A 155 -32.12 -41.80 -7.24
C GLY A 155 -30.73 -42.23 -7.71
N THR A 156 -30.48 -43.54 -7.68
CA THR A 156 -29.23 -44.20 -8.09
C THR A 156 -29.00 -44.19 -9.62
N THR A 157 -27.74 -44.09 -10.04
CA THR A 157 -27.17 -44.63 -11.31
C THR A 157 -27.99 -44.67 -12.62
N GLY A 158 -27.51 -43.98 -13.66
CA GLY A 158 -27.38 -44.60 -14.99
C GLY A 158 -27.87 -43.83 -16.24
N GLY A 159 -26.91 -43.39 -17.08
CA GLY A 159 -26.91 -43.68 -18.53
C GLY A 159 -27.69 -42.81 -19.54
N ILE A 160 -26.97 -42.46 -20.62
CA ILE A 160 -27.43 -42.36 -22.04
C ILE A 160 -28.19 -41.10 -22.52
N ARG A 161 -27.45 -40.29 -23.30
CA ARG A 161 -27.76 -39.57 -24.57
C ARG A 161 -29.20 -39.21 -25.01
N GLN A 162 -29.29 -37.99 -25.57
CA GLN A 162 -30.20 -37.52 -26.66
C GLN A 162 -31.70 -37.38 -26.30
N ALA A 163 -32.52 -36.53 -26.95
CA ALA A 163 -32.33 -35.69 -28.15
C ALA A 163 -33.02 -34.30 -28.03
N ASN A 164 -32.89 -33.46 -29.08
CA ASN A 164 -33.55 -32.15 -29.21
C ASN A 164 -35.08 -32.28 -29.37
N PHE A 165 -35.84 -31.20 -29.06
CA PHE A 165 -36.99 -30.78 -29.86
C PHE A 165 -37.27 -29.27 -29.74
N ASN A 166 -37.65 -28.63 -30.85
CA ASN A 166 -38.15 -27.25 -30.91
C ASN A 166 -39.68 -27.23 -30.69
N THR A 167 -40.20 -26.13 -30.13
CA THR A 167 -41.50 -25.54 -30.53
C THR A 167 -41.50 -24.05 -30.23
N SER A 168 -41.95 -23.25 -31.20
CA SER A 168 -42.30 -21.83 -31.07
C SER A 168 -43.81 -21.68 -30.88
N ILE A 169 -44.30 -20.55 -30.36
CA ILE A 169 -45.40 -19.74 -30.96
C ILE A 169 -45.74 -18.48 -30.12
N ASP A 170 -45.68 -17.35 -30.82
CA ASP A 170 -46.45 -16.09 -30.80
C ASP A 170 -46.54 -15.16 -29.56
N GLU A 171 -46.86 -13.90 -29.89
CA GLU A 171 -46.80 -12.66 -29.08
C GLU A 171 -48.18 -12.28 -28.49
N PRO A 172 -48.29 -11.11 -27.81
CA PRO A 172 -49.10 -10.07 -28.45
C PRO A 172 -48.55 -8.62 -28.32
N ASP A 173 -48.74 -7.84 -29.39
CA ASP A 173 -48.60 -6.37 -29.41
C ASP A 173 -49.72 -5.64 -28.63
N PHE A 174 -49.45 -4.41 -28.16
CA PHE A 174 -50.36 -3.26 -28.34
C PHE A 174 -49.65 -1.89 -28.16
N ASP A 175 -50.23 -0.83 -28.72
CA ASP A 175 -49.50 0.34 -29.24
C ASP A 175 -49.42 1.63 -28.39
N ILE A 176 -48.51 2.51 -28.84
CA ILE A 176 -48.06 3.87 -28.44
C ILE A 176 -49.13 4.92 -28.01
N PRO A 177 -48.74 6.03 -27.34
CA PRO A 177 -48.43 7.27 -28.09
C PRO A 177 -47.21 8.11 -27.61
N LEU A 178 -46.74 9.00 -28.49
CA LEU A 178 -45.65 9.98 -28.28
C LEU A 178 -46.17 11.43 -28.20
N ALA A 179 -45.49 12.27 -27.41
CA ALA A 179 -45.46 13.75 -27.45
C ALA A 179 -44.14 14.16 -26.74
N GLU A 180 -43.29 15.10 -27.20
CA GLU A 180 -43.52 16.56 -27.39
C GLU A 180 -43.95 17.21 -26.05
N ASP A 181 -43.23 18.17 -25.45
CA ASP A 181 -42.35 19.24 -25.97
C ASP A 181 -41.33 19.68 -24.85
N ASN A 182 -40.18 20.38 -24.99
CA ASN A 182 -39.51 21.09 -26.09
C ASN A 182 -37.96 21.25 -25.83
N GLN A 183 -37.29 22.08 -26.65
CA GLN A 183 -36.03 22.86 -26.57
C GLN A 183 -35.32 23.05 -25.20
N PHE A 184 -33.98 23.17 -25.13
CA PHE A 184 -33.11 24.05 -25.93
C PHE A 184 -31.81 23.42 -26.50
N LYS A 185 -31.26 24.06 -27.55
CA LYS A 185 -29.94 23.77 -28.15
C LYS A 185 -28.93 24.91 -27.96
N THR A 186 -27.66 24.57 -28.03
CA THR A 186 -26.51 25.49 -28.02
C THR A 186 -26.30 26.22 -29.35
N ARG A 187 -25.70 27.43 -29.33
CA ARG A 187 -24.32 27.70 -29.81
C ARG A 187 -23.93 29.19 -29.86
N ASP A 188 -22.68 29.42 -29.46
CA ASP A 188 -21.61 30.27 -30.04
C ASP A 188 -21.89 31.71 -30.57
N VAL A 189 -21.08 32.68 -30.14
CA VAL A 189 -20.17 33.57 -30.93
C VAL A 189 -19.84 34.89 -30.18
N PHE A 190 -18.60 35.38 -30.33
CA PHE A 190 -18.05 36.62 -29.76
C PHE A 190 -18.55 37.91 -30.44
N ALA A 191 -18.68 39.01 -29.69
CA ALA A 191 -18.17 40.34 -30.07
C ALA A 191 -18.29 41.40 -28.93
N GLU A 192 -17.19 42.11 -28.66
CA GLU A 192 -17.16 43.49 -28.12
C GLU A 192 -17.29 44.50 -29.29
N PRO A 193 -17.49 45.84 -29.11
CA PRO A 193 -17.09 46.66 -27.95
C PRO A 193 -18.00 47.86 -27.52
N GLU A 194 -17.47 48.58 -26.53
CA GLU A 194 -17.55 50.04 -26.30
C GLU A 194 -18.78 50.76 -25.67
N SER A 195 -18.43 51.64 -24.73
CA SER A 195 -19.09 52.91 -24.34
C SER A 195 -20.38 52.90 -23.50
N SER A 196 -20.22 53.10 -22.18
CA SER A 196 -20.84 54.26 -21.50
C SER A 196 -20.19 54.52 -20.12
N LEU A 197 -19.31 55.52 -20.05
CA LEU A 197 -18.76 56.03 -18.79
C LEU A 197 -19.74 57.03 -18.16
N GLN A 198 -20.45 56.65 -17.10
CA GLN A 198 -21.16 57.61 -16.24
C GLN A 198 -21.34 57.06 -14.82
N TRP A 199 -20.62 57.66 -13.85
CA TRP A 199 -20.78 57.64 -12.37
C TRP A 199 -19.43 57.59 -11.61
N LEU A 200 -18.54 58.56 -11.89
CA LEU A 200 -17.44 58.92 -11.00
C LEU A 200 -16.97 60.36 -11.27
N GLN A 201 -17.83 61.34 -10.95
CA GLN A 201 -17.51 62.77 -10.98
C GLN A 201 -18.39 63.49 -9.94
N ASP A 202 -17.82 63.75 -8.77
CA ASP A 202 -17.82 65.05 -8.09
C ASP A 202 -17.11 64.93 -6.73
N GLN A 203 -15.83 65.31 -6.73
CA GLN A 203 -14.98 65.50 -5.56
C GLN A 203 -14.08 66.74 -5.81
N GLU A 204 -13.62 67.36 -4.73
CA GLU A 204 -12.62 68.44 -4.72
C GLU A 204 -12.94 69.81 -5.37
N SER A 205 -13.83 70.58 -4.71
CA SER A 205 -13.53 71.99 -4.42
C SER A 205 -14.27 72.41 -3.14
N LEU A 206 -13.71 73.11 -2.14
CA LEU A 206 -12.36 73.68 -1.97
C LEU A 206 -11.84 73.39 -0.55
N ALA A 207 -10.53 73.26 -0.38
CA ALA A 207 -9.92 72.96 0.91
C ALA A 207 -9.65 74.22 1.78
N GLY A 208 -9.96 74.12 3.07
CA GLY A 208 -9.01 74.50 4.12
C GLY A 208 -9.41 75.57 5.16
N LYS A 209 -9.02 75.27 6.41
CA LYS A 209 -8.75 76.21 7.54
C LYS A 209 -9.96 76.90 8.19
N LYS A 210 -9.96 77.23 9.49
CA LYS A 210 -9.35 76.62 10.70
C LYS A 210 -9.94 77.34 11.94
N GLU A 211 -10.05 76.62 13.05
CA GLU A 211 -10.04 77.06 14.46
C GLU A 211 -10.15 78.57 14.88
N ARG A 212 -11.04 78.80 15.88
CA ARG A 212 -10.93 79.76 17.02
C ARG A 212 -10.96 81.29 16.77
N ALA A 213 -11.93 81.98 17.42
CA ALA A 213 -11.65 83.21 18.18
C ALA A 213 -12.71 83.54 19.27
N PHE A 214 -12.25 84.27 20.29
CA PHE A 214 -12.87 84.63 21.57
C PHE A 214 -14.16 85.49 21.59
N ARG A 215 -15.14 85.01 22.36
CA ARG A 215 -15.88 85.62 23.52
C ARG A 215 -15.56 87.09 23.95
N LEU A 216 -16.61 87.78 24.48
CA LEU A 216 -16.69 89.13 25.10
C LEU A 216 -16.65 90.30 24.08
N ILE A 217 -17.29 91.47 24.26
CA ILE A 217 -17.67 92.33 25.43
C ILE A 217 -19.12 92.88 25.19
N LYS A 218 -19.99 93.31 26.13
CA LYS A 218 -20.00 93.61 27.59
C LYS A 218 -21.30 93.04 28.27
N ALA A 219 -21.75 93.62 29.38
CA ALA A 219 -23.07 93.50 30.01
C ALA A 219 -23.45 94.82 30.73
N GLU A 220 -24.76 95.12 30.83
CA GLU A 220 -25.50 96.11 31.68
C GLU A 220 -26.84 96.45 30.97
N SER A 221 -27.97 96.76 31.64
CA SER A 221 -28.37 96.62 33.05
C SER A 221 -29.91 96.77 33.17
N LEU A 222 -30.48 96.43 34.34
CA LEU A 222 -31.85 96.75 34.82
C LEU A 222 -33.03 96.17 33.98
N ALA A 223 -33.87 95.25 34.46
CA ALA A 223 -34.75 95.21 35.64
C ALA A 223 -36.18 95.77 35.38
N GLU A 224 -37.17 94.95 35.80
CA GLU A 224 -38.53 95.32 36.22
C GLU A 224 -39.54 95.92 35.22
N SER A 225 -40.51 95.11 34.80
CA SER A 225 -41.94 95.50 34.70
C SER A 225 -42.84 94.26 34.55
N GLN A 226 -44.11 94.35 34.96
CA GLN A 226 -45.05 93.23 35.04
C GLN A 226 -46.09 93.18 33.89
N ASP A 227 -46.30 91.96 33.39
CA ASP A 227 -47.57 91.31 33.01
C ASP A 227 -48.53 91.79 31.88
N GLU A 228 -49.44 90.87 31.56
CA GLU A 228 -50.70 90.98 30.79
C GLU A 228 -50.67 91.53 29.34
N ARG A 229 -50.50 90.64 28.36
CA ARG A 229 -51.26 90.63 27.07
C ARG A 229 -51.63 89.17 26.68
N PRO A 230 -52.72 88.95 25.92
CA PRO A 230 -53.53 87.72 26.05
C PRO A 230 -53.13 86.54 25.15
N ASP A 231 -53.77 85.39 25.42
CA ASP A 231 -53.62 84.07 24.78
C ASP A 231 -53.44 84.11 23.25
N VAL A 232 -52.38 83.44 22.78
CA VAL A 232 -52.22 83.06 21.38
C VAL A 232 -52.67 81.61 21.20
N LEU A 233 -53.75 81.45 20.44
CA LEU A 233 -54.32 80.22 19.86
C LEU A 233 -53.53 78.91 20.09
N ARG A 234 -54.11 78.00 20.88
CA ARG A 234 -53.61 76.63 21.03
C ARG A 234 -53.57 75.91 19.67
N SER A 235 -52.46 75.21 19.40
CA SER A 235 -52.42 74.23 18.30
C SER A 235 -53.49 73.14 18.53
N PRO A 236 -54.23 72.72 17.49
CA PRO A 236 -55.24 71.66 17.62
C PRO A 236 -54.65 70.25 17.68
N PHE A 237 -53.33 70.12 17.55
CA PHE A 237 -52.61 68.85 17.68
C PHE A 237 -52.01 68.73 19.08
N PRO A 238 -52.03 67.53 19.71
CA PRO A 238 -51.24 67.29 20.92
C PRO A 238 -49.75 67.53 20.63
N PRO A 239 -48.92 67.75 21.66
CA PRO A 239 -47.48 67.65 21.46
C PRO A 239 -47.17 66.28 20.85
N VAL A 240 -46.39 66.28 19.78
CA VAL A 240 -45.70 65.07 19.35
C VAL A 240 -44.81 64.70 20.53
N VAL A 241 -45.18 63.62 21.22
CA VAL A 241 -44.23 62.87 22.03
C VAL A 241 -43.13 62.49 21.04
N GLU A 242 -41.86 62.74 21.40
CA GLU A 242 -40.77 62.09 20.69
C GLU A 242 -40.94 60.59 20.97
N ASP A 243 -41.66 59.90 20.06
CA ASP A 243 -41.85 58.45 20.08
C ASP A 243 -40.46 57.85 20.29
N ASP A 244 -40.31 57.07 21.37
CA ASP A 244 -39.02 56.77 22.00
C ASP A 244 -37.91 56.63 20.96
N GLU A 245 -36.80 57.38 21.12
CA GLU A 245 -35.58 57.12 20.35
C GLU A 245 -35.36 55.60 20.41
N PHE A 246 -35.48 54.92 19.27
CA PHE A 246 -35.25 53.49 19.21
C PHE A 246 -33.73 53.27 19.26
N THR A 247 -33.15 53.58 20.42
CA THR A 247 -31.88 53.04 20.87
C THR A 247 -32.07 51.52 20.76
N PRO A 248 -31.41 50.85 19.79
CA PRO A 248 -31.55 49.41 19.69
C PRO A 248 -31.13 48.83 21.05
N PRO A 249 -31.92 47.91 21.63
CA PRO A 249 -31.71 47.48 23.00
C PRO A 249 -30.25 47.04 23.16
N VAL A 250 -29.52 47.72 24.05
CA VAL A 250 -28.09 47.44 24.28
C VAL A 250 -28.00 45.96 24.62
N PRO A 251 -27.38 45.12 23.77
CA PRO A 251 -27.58 43.68 23.84
C PRO A 251 -27.14 43.18 25.21
N ASP A 252 -28.04 42.49 25.90
CA ASP A 252 -27.83 42.06 27.28
C ASP A 252 -26.71 41.01 27.33
N LYS A 253 -25.50 41.49 27.61
CA LYS A 253 -24.30 40.65 27.69
C LYS A 253 -24.38 39.58 28.80
N SER A 254 -25.37 39.63 29.69
CA SER A 254 -25.64 38.54 30.65
C SER A 254 -26.40 37.36 30.04
N ARG A 255 -26.93 37.51 28.81
CA ARG A 255 -27.72 36.52 28.06
C ARG A 255 -27.00 35.96 26.82
N ILE A 256 -25.68 35.91 26.82
CA ILE A 256 -24.94 35.13 25.83
C ILE A 256 -25.21 33.64 26.11
N THR A 257 -26.28 33.10 25.51
CA THR A 257 -26.65 31.69 25.63
C THR A 257 -25.57 30.84 24.98
N GLN A 258 -24.78 30.14 25.80
CA GLN A 258 -23.94 29.06 25.30
C GLN A 258 -24.86 27.96 24.78
N THR A 259 -24.99 27.87 23.46
CA THR A 259 -25.58 26.70 22.81
C THR A 259 -24.75 25.48 23.17
N LEU A 260 -25.40 24.50 23.80
CA LEU A 260 -24.86 23.15 23.92
C LEU A 260 -24.81 22.56 22.50
N PHE A 261 -23.68 22.74 21.83
CA PHE A 261 -23.33 21.94 20.68
C PHE A 261 -23.12 20.50 21.15
N ASP A 262 -23.64 19.54 20.39
CA ASP A 262 -23.33 18.13 20.59
C ASP A 262 -21.82 17.88 20.45
N ALA A 263 -21.34 16.73 20.94
CA ALA A 263 -19.99 16.31 20.61
C ALA A 263 -19.85 16.13 19.08
N PRO A 264 -18.74 16.58 18.47
CA PRO A 264 -18.47 16.22 17.08
C PRO A 264 -18.20 14.72 16.99
N LEU A 265 -18.71 14.09 15.93
CA LEU A 265 -18.87 12.64 15.83
C LEU A 265 -17.56 11.85 15.86
N GLY A 266 -16.52 12.37 15.23
CA GLY A 266 -15.25 11.64 15.09
C GLY A 266 -14.34 11.70 16.31
N PHE A 267 -13.22 10.98 16.23
CA PHE A 267 -12.08 11.23 17.12
C PHE A 267 -11.40 12.54 16.69
N THR A 268 -11.99 13.66 17.09
CA THR A 268 -11.70 15.00 16.57
C THR A 268 -10.53 15.71 17.26
N GLY A 269 -10.15 15.26 18.46
CA GLY A 269 -9.18 15.96 19.31
C GLY A 269 -9.62 17.37 19.72
N PRO A 270 -8.80 18.10 20.49
CA PRO A 270 -9.06 19.51 20.77
C PRO A 270 -8.99 20.34 19.47
N SER A 271 -9.80 21.39 19.39
CA SER A 271 -9.62 22.39 18.32
C SER A 271 -8.28 23.13 18.51
N SER A 272 -7.60 23.42 17.40
CA SER A 272 -6.43 24.30 17.36
C SER A 272 -6.76 25.73 16.94
N ILE A 273 -8.05 26.05 16.77
CA ILE A 273 -8.56 27.39 16.47
C ILE A 273 -8.88 28.08 17.80
N ILE A 274 -8.34 29.28 17.98
CA ILE A 274 -8.57 30.12 19.16
C ILE A 274 -9.68 31.11 18.79
N PRO A 275 -10.88 31.05 19.42
CA PRO A 275 -11.99 31.94 19.09
C PRO A 275 -11.59 33.41 19.12
N SER A 276 -11.72 34.08 17.97
CA SER A 276 -11.37 35.49 17.76
C SER A 276 -12.61 36.40 17.77
N GLU A 277 -13.73 35.92 17.22
CA GLU A 277 -15.01 36.60 17.27
C GLU A 277 -15.76 36.33 18.58
N SER A 278 -16.57 37.30 19.00
CA SER A 278 -17.46 37.17 20.16
C SER A 278 -18.92 37.34 19.73
N PRO A 279 -19.89 36.63 20.35
CA PRO A 279 -21.31 36.76 20.01
C PRO A 279 -21.79 38.21 20.07
N GLN A 280 -22.20 38.75 18.92
CA GLN A 280 -22.64 40.14 18.79
C GLN A 280 -24.10 40.34 19.23
N SER A 281 -24.89 39.27 19.22
CA SER A 281 -26.29 39.24 19.68
C SER A 281 -26.66 37.84 20.20
N GLU A 282 -27.78 37.73 20.91
CA GLU A 282 -28.35 36.44 21.36
C GLU A 282 -28.85 35.53 20.20
N HIS A 283 -28.79 36.00 18.96
CA HIS A 283 -29.15 35.26 17.75
C HIS A 283 -27.95 34.90 16.86
N PHE A 284 -26.73 35.33 17.21
CA PHE A 284 -25.53 35.08 16.41
C PHE A 284 -24.35 34.58 17.26
N VAL A 285 -24.10 33.27 17.17
CA VAL A 285 -22.92 32.61 17.75
C VAL A 285 -21.94 32.31 16.60
N PRO A 286 -20.74 32.93 16.58
CA PRO A 286 -19.73 32.61 15.58
C PRO A 286 -19.15 31.21 15.82
N ILE A 287 -19.08 30.40 14.76
CA ILE A 287 -18.52 29.04 14.78
C ILE A 287 -17.28 29.02 13.89
N GLU A 288 -16.11 29.27 14.48
CA GLU A 288 -14.85 29.34 13.74
C GLU A 288 -14.28 27.96 13.38
N ASP A 289 -14.50 26.93 14.20
CA ASP A 289 -14.15 25.55 13.84
C ASP A 289 -15.29 24.89 13.07
N ARG A 290 -15.31 25.10 11.75
CA ARG A 290 -16.28 24.48 10.83
C ARG A 290 -16.23 22.94 10.82
N TRP A 291 -15.16 22.33 11.33
CA TRP A 291 -14.96 20.89 11.29
C TRP A 291 -15.53 20.22 12.53
N ARG A 292 -15.33 20.81 13.71
CA ARG A 292 -15.79 20.25 15.01
C ARG A 292 -17.21 20.67 15.39
N VAL A 293 -18.10 20.75 14.39
CA VAL A 293 -19.54 20.97 14.60
C VAL A 293 -20.18 19.67 15.10
N GLY A 294 -20.92 19.78 16.19
CA GLY A 294 -21.66 18.66 16.78
C GLY A 294 -22.80 18.17 15.91
N PHE A 295 -23.01 16.86 15.90
CA PHE A 295 -24.23 16.21 15.43
C PHE A 295 -24.62 15.14 16.47
N PRO A 296 -25.92 14.88 16.68
CA PRO A 296 -26.34 13.82 17.59
C PRO A 296 -25.95 12.44 17.05
N GLU A 297 -25.43 11.58 17.93
CA GLU A 297 -25.23 10.16 17.63
C GLU A 297 -26.57 9.50 17.24
N TRP A 298 -26.54 8.66 16.21
CA TRP A 298 -27.75 8.15 15.56
C TRP A 298 -27.78 6.61 15.54
N ASP A 299 -28.24 6.02 16.63
CA ASP A 299 -28.70 4.62 16.66
C ASP A 299 -30.21 4.58 16.47
N ARG A 300 -30.67 4.54 15.21
CA ARG A 300 -32.12 4.49 14.89
C ARG A 300 -32.80 3.23 15.44
N TYR A 301 -32.05 2.14 15.63
CA TYR A 301 -32.61 0.81 15.85
C TYR A 301 -32.37 0.26 17.27
N GLY A 302 -31.65 0.99 18.12
CA GLY A 302 -31.26 0.53 19.46
C GLY A 302 -30.28 -0.64 19.42
N LYS A 303 -29.48 -0.77 18.35
CA LYS A 303 -28.55 -1.88 18.12
C LYS A 303 -27.15 -1.67 18.72
N GLY A 304 -26.79 -0.43 19.09
CA GLY A 304 -25.44 -0.08 19.51
C GLY A 304 -24.41 -0.13 18.37
N ASN A 305 -24.80 0.30 17.16
CA ASN A 305 -23.95 0.48 15.97
C ASN A 305 -23.02 -0.72 15.66
N PRO A 306 -23.57 -1.87 15.23
CA PRO A 306 -22.78 -3.06 14.91
C PRO A 306 -22.05 -2.94 13.57
N ASP A 307 -20.82 -3.46 13.49
CA ASP A 307 -19.83 -3.44 12.36
C ASP A 307 -20.30 -3.91 10.95
N VAL A 308 -21.61 -4.11 10.74
CA VAL A 308 -22.23 -4.67 9.53
C VAL A 308 -23.41 -3.86 8.99
N ASP A 309 -23.94 -2.89 9.76
CA ASP A 309 -25.01 -1.98 9.34
C ASP A 309 -24.44 -0.55 9.22
N ASP A 310 -24.18 -0.04 8.00
CA ASP A 310 -23.77 1.36 7.81
C ASP A 310 -24.83 2.32 8.38
N GLN A 311 -24.50 3.08 9.43
CA GLN A 311 -25.36 4.13 9.96
C GLN A 311 -24.74 5.53 9.79
N PRO A 312 -25.55 6.56 9.47
CA PRO A 312 -25.07 7.94 9.50
C PRO A 312 -24.80 8.33 10.96
N TYR A 313 -23.82 9.20 11.17
CA TYR A 313 -23.51 9.80 12.48
C TYR A 313 -23.09 8.80 13.58
N GLU A 314 -22.27 7.81 13.21
CA GLU A 314 -21.54 6.96 14.16
C GLU A 314 -20.37 7.69 14.85
N THR A 315 -19.98 7.21 16.03
CA THR A 315 -18.93 7.82 16.86
C THR A 315 -17.54 7.24 16.56
N GLY A 316 -16.67 8.07 15.98
CA GLY A 316 -15.34 7.68 15.52
C GLY A 316 -14.32 7.54 16.66
N HIS A 317 -13.48 6.50 16.59
CA HIS A 317 -12.45 6.20 17.58
C HIS A 317 -11.04 6.35 16.99
N TRP A 318 -10.01 6.61 17.82
CA TRP A 318 -8.64 6.82 17.31
C TRP A 318 -8.04 5.57 16.65
N TRP A 319 -8.55 4.37 16.97
CA TRP A 319 -8.19 3.08 16.38
C TRP A 319 -9.17 2.62 15.29
N ASP A 320 -10.16 3.43 14.93
CA ASP A 320 -11.15 3.10 13.90
C ASP A 320 -10.67 3.67 12.54
N PRO A 321 -10.46 2.83 11.52
CA PRO A 321 -10.10 3.27 10.18
C PRO A 321 -11.31 3.67 9.32
N TYR A 322 -12.54 3.27 9.69
CA TYR A 322 -13.76 3.53 8.92
C TYR A 322 -14.38 4.86 9.34
N ASN A 323 -14.81 5.01 10.59
CA ASN A 323 -15.42 6.27 11.08
C ASN A 323 -14.40 7.42 11.19
N GLN A 324 -14.91 8.66 11.32
CA GLN A 324 -14.09 9.85 11.16
C GLN A 324 -13.03 10.02 12.27
N ASN A 325 -11.77 10.31 11.89
CA ASN A 325 -10.62 10.28 12.80
C ASN A 325 -9.57 11.33 12.41
N VAL A 326 -9.09 12.13 13.37
CA VAL A 326 -7.95 13.06 13.19
C VAL A 326 -6.75 12.39 12.54
N LEU A 327 -6.44 11.14 12.90
CA LEU A 327 -5.25 10.43 12.44
C LEU A 327 -5.34 9.98 10.98
N LYS A 328 -6.53 10.03 10.36
CA LYS A 328 -6.73 9.80 8.92
C LYS A 328 -6.67 11.08 8.08
N GLY A 329 -6.64 12.25 8.72
CA GLY A 329 -6.77 13.55 8.06
C GLY A 329 -8.22 13.97 7.81
N ASP A 330 -9.21 13.30 8.41
CA ASP A 330 -10.63 13.68 8.30
C ASP A 330 -10.93 15.02 9.00
N TYR A 331 -10.07 15.42 9.94
CA TYR A 331 -10.13 16.66 10.70
C TYR A 331 -8.76 17.37 10.66
N PRO A 332 -8.71 18.71 10.62
CA PRO A 332 -7.44 19.43 10.64
C PRO A 332 -6.83 19.40 12.04
N VAL A 333 -5.51 19.29 12.10
CA VAL A 333 -4.71 19.36 13.33
C VAL A 333 -4.27 20.79 13.61
N ILE A 334 -3.98 21.60 12.58
CA ILE A 334 -3.51 22.98 12.72
C ILE A 334 -4.36 23.92 11.86
N GLY A 335 -5.18 24.76 12.50
CA GLY A 335 -6.11 25.67 11.85
C GLY A 335 -7.23 24.91 11.12
N GLN A 336 -7.72 25.46 9.99
CA GLN A 336 -8.81 24.86 9.21
C GLN A 336 -8.38 24.04 7.99
N HIS A 337 -7.10 24.07 7.59
CA HIS A 337 -6.63 23.51 6.31
C HIS A 337 -5.36 22.66 6.41
N THR A 338 -4.90 22.27 7.62
CA THR A 338 -3.70 21.44 7.79
C THR A 338 -4.05 20.09 8.40
N PHE A 339 -3.87 19.02 7.64
CA PHE A 339 -4.34 17.67 7.95
C PHE A 339 -3.15 16.72 8.16
N LEU A 340 -3.26 15.82 9.14
CA LEU A 340 -2.31 14.75 9.40
C LEU A 340 -2.95 13.41 9.05
N ASN A 341 -2.40 12.70 8.08
CA ASN A 341 -2.73 11.31 7.82
C ASN A 341 -1.57 10.43 8.32
N ILE A 342 -1.90 9.37 9.07
CA ILE A 342 -0.99 8.33 9.53
C ILE A 342 -1.48 7.00 8.95
N THR A 343 -0.58 6.26 8.30
CA THR A 343 -0.83 4.90 7.81
C THR A 343 0.20 3.96 8.41
N ALA A 344 -0.23 2.81 8.91
CA ALA A 344 0.68 1.78 9.43
C ALA A 344 0.51 0.47 8.65
N THR A 345 1.51 0.13 7.84
CA THR A 345 1.51 -1.09 7.03
C THR A 345 2.51 -2.10 7.57
N ASN A 346 2.07 -3.32 7.87
CA ASN A 346 2.97 -4.46 8.04
C ASN A 346 2.89 -5.37 6.82
N GLU A 347 4.05 -5.62 6.21
CA GLU A 347 4.22 -6.51 5.07
C GLU A 347 5.08 -7.70 5.50
N LEU A 348 4.53 -8.91 5.45
CA LEU A 348 5.18 -10.16 5.82
C LEU A 348 5.30 -11.09 4.60
N LEU A 349 6.47 -11.12 4.00
CA LEU A 349 6.83 -12.09 2.97
C LEU A 349 7.48 -13.32 3.61
N ASN A 350 6.96 -14.51 3.27
CA ASN A 350 7.61 -15.80 3.47
C ASN A 350 7.80 -16.46 2.10
N GLU A 351 9.00 -16.95 1.81
CA GLU A 351 9.39 -17.48 0.49
C GLU A 351 10.25 -18.75 0.67
N PHE A 352 9.83 -19.83 0.02
CA PHE A 352 10.54 -21.11 -0.04
C PHE A 352 10.92 -21.36 -1.50
N ARG A 353 12.20 -21.58 -1.77
CA ARG A 353 12.70 -21.64 -3.15
C ARG A 353 13.87 -22.60 -3.33
N GLU A 354 14.04 -23.05 -4.55
CA GLU A 354 15.23 -23.69 -5.07
C GLU A 354 15.89 -22.72 -6.04
N VAL A 355 17.15 -22.39 -5.82
CA VAL A 355 18.00 -21.61 -6.75
C VAL A 355 19.37 -22.28 -6.86
N PRO A 356 20.00 -22.35 -8.05
CA PRO A 356 21.33 -22.92 -8.20
C PRO A 356 22.31 -22.24 -7.25
N THR A 357 22.83 -23.02 -6.31
CA THR A 357 23.67 -22.53 -5.21
C THR A 357 25.02 -23.21 -5.34
N GLY A 358 26.02 -22.46 -5.79
CA GLY A 358 27.38 -22.98 -5.93
C GLY A 358 27.95 -23.36 -4.56
N THR A 359 28.57 -24.53 -4.46
CA THR A 359 29.44 -24.88 -3.34
C THR A 359 30.68 -23.96 -3.39
N THR A 360 31.30 -23.67 -2.24
CA THR A 360 32.58 -22.94 -2.24
C THR A 360 33.69 -23.91 -2.67
N PRO A 361 34.28 -23.82 -3.88
CA PRO A 361 35.00 -24.98 -4.46
C PRO A 361 36.35 -25.29 -3.81
N PHE A 362 36.75 -24.50 -2.82
CA PHE A 362 38.06 -24.54 -2.16
C PHE A 362 37.99 -24.44 -0.63
N GLU A 363 36.80 -24.29 -0.03
CA GLU A 363 36.65 -23.80 1.35
C GLU A 363 35.86 -24.78 2.23
N SER A 364 34.54 -24.95 2.05
CA SER A 364 33.73 -26.03 2.66
C SER A 364 32.38 -26.26 1.97
N THR A 365 31.96 -27.53 1.85
CA THR A 365 30.55 -27.93 1.66
C THR A 365 29.85 -28.08 3.01
N ALA A 366 28.51 -28.01 3.04
CA ALA A 366 27.77 -28.27 4.27
C ALA A 366 27.79 -29.76 4.67
N ASP A 367 27.61 -30.65 3.69
CA ASP A 367 27.61 -32.10 3.85
C ASP A 367 28.96 -32.74 3.46
N PRO A 368 29.35 -33.87 4.09
CA PRO A 368 30.61 -34.56 3.79
C PRO A 368 30.54 -35.41 2.50
N ASN A 369 31.67 -35.46 1.78
CA ASN A 369 31.88 -36.20 0.53
C ASN A 369 31.20 -35.66 -0.74
N GLN A 370 30.53 -34.51 -0.66
CA GLN A 370 30.07 -33.78 -1.84
C GLN A 370 31.27 -33.33 -2.71
N GLN A 371 31.09 -33.34 -4.02
CA GLN A 371 32.13 -33.01 -5.03
C GLN A 371 31.59 -32.19 -6.20
N GLU A 372 30.28 -31.99 -6.25
CA GLU A 372 29.55 -31.21 -7.23
C GLU A 372 29.75 -29.70 -7.04
N PHE A 373 29.76 -28.96 -8.17
CA PHE A 373 29.91 -27.51 -8.16
C PHE A 373 28.65 -26.78 -7.67
N PHE A 374 27.47 -27.31 -7.96
CA PHE A 374 26.19 -26.79 -7.47
C PHE A 374 25.63 -27.78 -6.44
N GLY A 375 25.57 -27.33 -5.18
CA GLY A 375 25.07 -28.11 -4.06
C GLY A 375 23.57 -27.93 -3.87
N HIS A 376 23.09 -28.14 -2.64
CA HIS A 376 21.67 -28.14 -2.33
C HIS A 376 21.00 -26.77 -2.62
N PRO A 377 20.02 -26.69 -3.55
CA PRO A 377 19.48 -25.42 -4.01
C PRO A 377 18.46 -24.79 -3.05
N GLN A 378 18.00 -25.51 -2.01
CA GLN A 378 16.90 -25.09 -1.16
C GLN A 378 17.27 -23.89 -0.26
N GLN A 379 16.40 -22.89 -0.24
CA GLN A 379 16.48 -21.71 0.62
C GLN A 379 15.10 -21.34 1.17
N TYR A 380 15.08 -20.86 2.41
CA TYR A 380 13.95 -20.20 3.05
C TYR A 380 14.30 -18.74 3.36
N PHE A 381 13.41 -17.83 3.01
CA PHE A 381 13.57 -16.39 3.19
C PHE A 381 12.30 -15.79 3.79
N MET A 382 12.46 -15.08 4.91
CA MET A 382 11.40 -14.31 5.56
C MET A 382 11.82 -12.84 5.61
N ASN A 383 10.92 -11.94 5.22
CA ASN A 383 11.12 -10.51 5.32
C ASN A 383 9.85 -9.84 5.88
N ASN A 384 9.97 -9.18 7.03
CA ASN A 384 8.89 -8.38 7.60
C ASN A 384 9.27 -6.90 7.60
N ASN A 385 8.42 -6.06 7.02
CA ASN A 385 8.56 -4.60 7.01
C ASN A 385 7.37 -3.98 7.76
N LEU A 386 7.63 -3.34 8.90
CA LEU A 386 6.67 -2.42 9.51
C LEU A 386 6.99 -0.99 9.03
N LYS A 387 6.11 -0.42 8.21
CA LYS A 387 6.21 0.92 7.63
C LYS A 387 5.23 1.83 8.39
N LEU A 388 5.73 2.92 8.97
CA LEU A 388 4.89 3.92 9.65
C LEU A 388 4.95 5.22 8.86
N GLN A 389 3.92 5.52 8.07
CA GLN A 389 3.87 6.70 7.22
C GLN A 389 3.15 7.84 7.94
N PHE A 390 3.76 9.02 7.95
CA PHE A 390 3.20 10.26 8.46
C PHE A 390 3.16 11.28 7.32
N ASN A 391 1.99 11.83 7.02
CA ASN A 391 1.79 12.84 5.98
C ASN A 391 1.10 14.08 6.57
N LEU A 392 1.83 15.17 6.74
CA LEU A 392 1.29 16.46 7.14
C LEU A 392 1.12 17.33 5.89
N SER A 393 -0.11 17.71 5.57
CA SER A 393 -0.44 18.36 4.29
C SER A 393 -1.37 19.56 4.47
N HIS A 394 -1.32 20.51 3.53
CA HIS A 394 -2.05 21.78 3.63
C HIS A 394 -2.79 22.18 2.34
N GLY A 395 -3.98 22.77 2.54
CA GLY A 395 -4.88 23.25 1.49
C GLY A 395 -6.14 22.40 1.35
N ASP A 396 -7.15 22.90 0.63
CA ASP A 396 -8.42 22.20 0.39
C ASP A 396 -8.27 21.13 -0.72
N THR A 397 -7.67 19.99 -0.35
CA THR A 397 -7.26 18.87 -1.21
C THR A 397 -8.39 18.22 -2.02
N ALA A 398 -9.65 18.41 -1.60
CA ALA A 398 -10.83 17.93 -2.32
C ALA A 398 -11.07 18.65 -3.66
N PHE A 399 -10.49 19.83 -3.87
CA PHE A 399 -10.72 20.67 -5.05
C PHE A 399 -9.44 21.07 -5.79
N LYS A 400 -8.31 21.22 -5.08
CA LYS A 400 -7.03 21.65 -5.65
C LYS A 400 -5.87 20.78 -5.15
N PRO A 401 -4.74 20.69 -5.89
CA PRO A 401 -3.51 20.13 -5.37
C PRO A 401 -3.07 20.81 -4.07
N PHE A 402 -2.37 20.05 -3.20
CA PHE A 402 -1.77 20.55 -1.96
C PHE A 402 -0.98 21.85 -2.21
N ASP A 403 -1.09 22.83 -1.31
CA ASP A 403 -0.21 24.00 -1.37
C ASP A 403 1.21 23.63 -0.89
N TRP A 404 1.28 22.78 0.14
CA TRP A 404 2.48 22.06 0.56
C TRP A 404 2.14 20.73 1.25
N GLN A 405 3.10 19.80 1.27
CA GLN A 405 3.06 18.60 2.12
C GLN A 405 4.45 18.23 2.63
N ILE A 406 4.51 17.60 3.81
CA ILE A 406 5.70 17.01 4.42
C ILE A 406 5.38 15.56 4.73
N ARG A 407 6.15 14.64 4.15
CA ARG A 407 6.01 13.20 4.34
C ARG A 407 7.24 12.61 5.02
N MET A 408 7.00 11.65 5.91
CA MET A 408 8.04 10.87 6.59
C MET A 408 7.58 9.42 6.73
N MET A 409 8.45 8.45 6.44
CA MET A 409 8.17 7.02 6.62
C MET A 409 9.40 6.26 7.12
N PRO A 410 9.61 6.18 8.45
CA PRO A 410 10.48 5.16 9.03
C PRO A 410 9.96 3.74 8.73
N VAL A 411 10.89 2.84 8.45
CA VAL A 411 10.62 1.41 8.21
C VAL A 411 11.50 0.57 9.13
N PHE A 412 10.86 -0.37 9.83
CA PHE A 412 11.50 -1.35 10.70
C PHE A 412 11.47 -2.70 9.99
N ASN A 413 12.65 -3.25 9.69
CA ASN A 413 12.80 -4.51 8.97
C ASN A 413 13.29 -5.63 9.90
N LEU A 414 12.71 -6.82 9.73
CA LEU A 414 13.22 -8.09 10.26
C LEU A 414 13.44 -9.04 9.07
N ASN A 415 14.66 -9.55 8.92
CA ASN A 415 15.06 -10.38 7.80
C ASN A 415 15.70 -11.69 8.28
N TYR A 416 15.20 -12.82 7.80
CA TYR A 416 15.78 -14.14 8.06
C TYR A 416 16.02 -14.88 6.75
N LEU A 417 17.22 -15.44 6.61
CA LEU A 417 17.62 -16.29 5.50
C LEU A 417 18.16 -17.60 6.08
N SER A 418 17.70 -18.73 5.55
CA SER A 418 18.23 -20.06 5.81
C SER A 418 18.50 -20.74 4.47
N VAL A 419 19.68 -21.32 4.31
CA VAL A 419 20.13 -22.01 3.09
C VAL A 419 20.64 -23.40 3.44
N LYS A 420 21.05 -24.18 2.44
CA LYS A 420 21.72 -25.46 2.66
C LYS A 420 23.24 -25.42 2.54
N GLU A 421 23.81 -24.57 1.67
CA GLU A 421 25.27 -24.49 1.50
C GLU A 421 25.96 -23.39 2.31
N LEU A 422 27.24 -23.62 2.62
CA LEU A 422 28.13 -22.65 3.27
C LEU A 422 28.62 -21.59 2.28
N GLY A 423 29.15 -20.47 2.78
CA GLY A 423 29.67 -19.39 1.94
C GLY A 423 28.60 -18.50 1.27
N VAL A 424 27.30 -18.81 1.45
CA VAL A 424 26.19 -18.07 0.81
C VAL A 424 25.73 -16.86 1.63
N VAL A 425 25.74 -16.97 2.96
CA VAL A 425 25.28 -15.90 3.88
C VAL A 425 26.40 -14.94 4.30
N ASN A 426 27.66 -15.36 4.14
CA ASN A 426 28.90 -14.68 4.46
C ASN A 426 30.05 -15.48 3.81
N PRO A 427 31.15 -14.86 3.33
CA PRO A 427 32.33 -15.63 2.88
C PRO A 427 32.98 -16.46 3.99
N ASP A 428 32.89 -16.03 5.25
CA ASP A 428 33.35 -16.82 6.39
C ASP A 428 32.39 -17.99 6.65
N VAL A 429 32.77 -19.19 6.21
CA VAL A 429 32.01 -20.44 6.41
C VAL A 429 31.63 -20.71 7.87
N ARG A 430 32.34 -20.11 8.85
CA ARG A 430 32.02 -20.22 10.29
C ARG A 430 30.74 -19.45 10.69
N ALA A 431 30.20 -18.61 9.81
CA ALA A 431 28.88 -18.01 9.98
C ALA A 431 27.73 -19.03 9.80
N GLY A 432 28.02 -20.22 9.25
CA GLY A 432 27.04 -21.27 9.02
C GLY A 432 26.07 -20.97 7.87
N THR A 433 24.89 -21.58 7.92
CA THR A 433 23.89 -21.58 6.83
C THR A 433 22.66 -20.69 7.10
N THR A 434 22.65 -19.92 8.20
CA THR A 434 21.50 -19.06 8.55
C THR A 434 21.93 -17.64 8.93
N ARG A 435 21.08 -16.66 8.62
CA ARG A 435 21.34 -15.23 8.87
C ARG A 435 20.07 -14.52 9.31
N PHE A 436 20.00 -14.13 10.58
CA PHE A 436 19.05 -13.12 11.07
C PHE A 436 19.68 -11.71 10.99
N ARG A 437 18.87 -10.72 10.59
CA ARG A 437 19.18 -9.29 10.60
C ARG A 437 17.93 -8.50 10.98
N ASN A 438 18.15 -7.33 11.55
CA ASN A 438 17.14 -6.30 11.76
C ASN A 438 17.75 -4.94 11.38
N GLU A 439 16.96 -4.09 10.73
CA GLU A 439 17.39 -2.76 10.26
C GLU A 439 16.27 -1.74 10.55
N VAL A 440 16.65 -0.47 10.75
CA VAL A 440 15.69 0.64 10.83
C VAL A 440 16.18 1.76 9.90
N ALA A 441 15.39 2.07 8.89
CA ALA A 441 15.71 3.07 7.87
C ALA A 441 14.64 4.16 7.79
N LEU A 442 14.97 5.26 7.11
CA LEU A 442 14.04 6.35 6.82
C LEU A 442 13.82 6.40 5.30
N GLU A 443 12.94 5.52 4.80
CA GLU A 443 12.77 5.29 3.36
C GLU A 443 12.27 6.53 2.63
N GLU A 444 11.17 7.11 3.11
CA GLU A 444 10.62 8.35 2.58
C GLU A 444 10.82 9.48 3.60
N TRP A 445 11.34 10.60 3.11
CA TRP A 445 11.35 11.86 3.83
C TRP A 445 11.40 12.96 2.78
N PHE A 446 10.34 13.73 2.60
CA PHE A 446 10.34 14.82 1.64
C PHE A 446 9.44 15.98 2.05
N ALA A 447 9.80 17.17 1.57
CA ALA A 447 8.91 18.32 1.52
C ALA A 447 8.51 18.57 0.05
N GLU A 448 7.27 18.95 -0.16
CA GLU A 448 6.73 19.41 -1.44
C GLU A 448 6.07 20.77 -1.27
N ALA A 449 6.25 21.66 -2.24
CA ALA A 449 5.56 22.94 -2.34
C ALA A 449 5.06 23.18 -3.77
N LYS A 450 3.80 23.60 -3.90
CA LYS A 450 3.25 24.05 -5.17
C LYS A 450 3.83 25.42 -5.53
N LEU A 451 4.34 25.55 -6.74
CA LEU A 451 5.00 26.76 -7.24
C LEU A 451 4.03 27.69 -7.98
N ALA A 452 3.11 27.13 -8.76
CA ALA A 452 2.11 27.88 -9.51
C ALA A 452 0.93 26.98 -9.92
N ASP A 453 -0.25 27.58 -10.03
CA ASP A 453 -1.36 27.04 -10.83
C ASP A 453 -1.22 27.57 -12.27
N LEU A 454 -1.24 26.68 -13.26
CA LEU A 454 -0.94 26.92 -14.68
C LEU A 454 -2.20 27.11 -15.55
N SER A 455 -3.38 26.75 -15.04
CA SER A 455 -4.67 26.99 -15.72
C SER A 455 -5.84 27.08 -14.72
N PRO A 456 -7.01 27.59 -15.14
CA PRO A 456 -8.22 27.60 -14.31
C PRO A 456 -8.72 26.21 -13.88
N ASN A 457 -8.23 25.13 -14.50
CA ASN A 457 -8.63 23.75 -14.22
C ASN A 457 -7.73 23.09 -13.16
N TYR A 458 -6.99 23.89 -12.36
CA TYR A 458 -5.97 23.43 -11.41
C TYR A 458 -4.86 22.56 -12.04
N ASP A 459 -4.55 22.77 -13.32
CA ASP A 459 -3.24 22.38 -13.87
C ASP A 459 -2.16 23.05 -13.01
N PHE A 460 -1.09 22.36 -12.61
CA PHE A 460 -0.16 22.87 -11.60
C PHE A 460 1.31 22.60 -11.91
N LEU A 461 2.19 23.34 -11.23
CA LEU A 461 3.63 23.12 -11.15
C LEU A 461 4.02 22.95 -9.67
N SER A 462 4.69 21.85 -9.33
CA SER A 462 5.12 21.53 -7.96
C SER A 462 6.60 21.11 -7.92
N VAL A 463 7.26 21.37 -6.80
CA VAL A 463 8.63 20.90 -6.53
C VAL A 463 8.66 20.07 -5.24
N ARG A 464 9.29 18.90 -5.31
CA ARG A 464 9.45 17.96 -4.18
C ARG A 464 10.93 17.60 -3.98
N ALA A 465 11.43 17.76 -2.76
CA ALA A 465 12.83 17.50 -2.41
C ALA A 465 12.94 16.57 -1.18
N GLY A 466 13.80 15.56 -1.28
CA GLY A 466 14.03 14.55 -0.25
C GLY A 466 14.03 13.12 -0.81
N SER A 467 14.03 12.10 0.05
CA SER A 467 13.87 10.71 -0.36
C SER A 467 12.41 10.42 -0.72
N GLN A 468 12.17 9.98 -1.95
CA GLN A 468 10.83 9.81 -2.51
C GLN A 468 10.76 8.60 -3.47
N PRO A 469 9.61 7.89 -3.55
CA PRO A 469 9.39 6.84 -4.54
C PRO A 469 9.23 7.43 -5.94
N PHE A 470 9.85 6.78 -6.93
CA PHE A 470 9.72 7.13 -8.34
C PHE A 470 9.82 5.90 -9.25
N VAL A 471 8.85 5.77 -10.14
CA VAL A 471 8.90 4.82 -11.27
C VAL A 471 9.00 5.63 -12.56
N SER A 472 9.95 5.24 -13.42
CA SER A 472 10.29 5.97 -14.64
C SER A 472 9.31 5.78 -15.78
N ASP A 473 8.63 4.65 -15.86
CA ASP A 473 7.78 4.27 -16.99
C ASP A 473 6.59 3.41 -16.53
N PHE A 474 5.63 3.16 -17.41
CA PHE A 474 4.38 2.47 -17.07
C PHE A 474 4.55 1.10 -16.40
N ARG A 475 5.67 0.40 -16.63
CA ARG A 475 5.91 -0.94 -16.06
C ARG A 475 7.12 -1.02 -15.13
N GLY A 476 8.06 -0.07 -15.18
CA GLY A 476 9.25 -0.02 -14.31
C GLY A 476 10.49 -0.66 -14.93
N PHE A 477 10.68 -0.53 -16.24
CA PHE A 477 11.77 -1.15 -17.01
C PHE A 477 13.15 -0.51 -16.83
N ILE A 478 13.25 0.81 -16.59
CA ILE A 478 14.56 1.49 -16.46
C ILE A 478 14.93 1.79 -15.01
N PHE A 479 14.00 2.40 -14.28
CA PHE A 479 14.18 2.90 -12.92
C PHE A 479 12.88 2.78 -12.12
N SER A 480 12.92 2.14 -10.96
CA SER A 480 11.82 1.97 -10.01
C SER A 480 12.38 1.92 -8.58
N ASP A 481 12.72 3.07 -8.00
CA ASP A 481 13.35 3.16 -6.68
C ASP A 481 12.75 4.27 -5.80
N THR A 482 12.85 4.09 -4.48
CA THR A 482 12.71 5.15 -3.48
C THR A 482 14.10 5.64 -3.12
N ASN A 483 14.42 6.90 -3.43
CA ASN A 483 15.76 7.44 -3.21
C ASN A 483 15.77 8.98 -3.12
N ARG A 484 16.89 9.55 -2.65
CA ARG A 484 17.09 11.00 -2.45
C ARG A 484 17.12 11.76 -3.78
N ALA A 485 16.15 12.65 -3.98
CA ALA A 485 15.99 13.41 -5.21
C ALA A 485 15.43 14.82 -5.04
N VAL A 486 15.60 15.64 -6.07
CA VAL A 486 14.79 16.85 -6.32
C VAL A 486 13.99 16.63 -7.60
N ARG A 487 12.66 16.78 -7.51
CA ARG A 487 11.69 16.58 -8.60
C ARG A 487 10.93 17.87 -8.86
N LEU A 488 10.94 18.34 -10.09
CA LEU A 488 10.02 19.34 -10.63
C LEU A 488 8.99 18.62 -11.49
N PHE A 489 7.70 18.80 -11.23
CA PHE A 489 6.65 18.11 -11.97
C PHE A 489 5.36 18.92 -12.06
N GLY A 490 4.49 18.55 -12.99
CA GLY A 490 3.25 19.26 -13.20
C GLY A 490 2.37 18.71 -14.31
N THR A 491 1.24 19.36 -14.48
CA THR A 491 0.15 19.01 -15.41
C THR A 491 -0.19 20.21 -16.29
N ARG A 492 -0.67 19.96 -17.52
CA ARG A 492 -1.17 21.01 -18.43
C ARG A 492 -2.35 20.50 -19.26
N LEU A 493 -3.11 21.45 -19.82
CA LEU A 493 -4.22 21.20 -20.74
C LEU A 493 -5.33 20.33 -20.11
N ALA A 494 -5.69 20.64 -18.86
CA ALA A 494 -6.57 19.84 -18.00
C ALA A 494 -6.05 18.40 -17.83
N ASN A 495 -4.85 18.26 -17.28
CA ASN A 495 -4.17 16.99 -16.97
C ASN A 495 -3.82 16.08 -18.18
N ARG A 496 -4.12 16.48 -19.42
CA ARG A 496 -3.84 15.67 -20.63
C ARG A 496 -2.35 15.61 -20.97
N ASP A 497 -1.60 16.65 -20.60
CA ASP A 497 -0.13 16.65 -20.61
C ASP A 497 0.37 16.54 -19.16
N GLN A 498 1.34 15.67 -18.91
CA GLN A 498 2.03 15.58 -17.63
C GLN A 498 3.54 15.53 -17.84
N PHE A 499 4.31 16.24 -17.03
CA PHE A 499 5.76 16.32 -17.16
C PHE A 499 6.46 16.13 -15.82
N ASN A 500 7.62 15.48 -15.86
CA ASN A 500 8.46 15.23 -14.70
C ASN A 500 9.92 15.42 -15.07
N LEU A 501 10.66 16.18 -14.27
CA LEU A 501 12.12 16.30 -14.32
C LEU A 501 12.63 16.02 -12.92
N ILE A 502 13.40 14.94 -12.75
CA ILE A 502 13.89 14.49 -11.44
C ILE A 502 15.40 14.21 -11.50
N PHE A 503 16.12 14.74 -10.52
CA PHE A 503 17.55 14.50 -10.33
C PHE A 503 17.76 13.78 -8.99
N PHE A 504 18.37 12.60 -9.06
CA PHE A 504 18.76 11.77 -7.93
C PHE A 504 20.23 11.97 -7.58
N ASP A 505 20.48 12.05 -6.28
CA ASP A 505 21.81 11.97 -5.68
C ASP A 505 21.81 10.72 -4.78
N GLN A 506 22.03 9.55 -5.39
CA GLN A 506 21.55 8.30 -4.81
C GLN A 506 22.30 7.91 -3.53
N THR A 507 21.55 7.48 -2.51
CA THR A 507 22.11 6.87 -1.30
C THR A 507 22.31 5.37 -1.48
N GLU A 508 23.34 4.82 -0.84
CA GLU A 508 23.60 3.39 -0.76
C GLU A 508 22.48 2.68 0.02
N LYS A 509 22.10 1.47 -0.41
CA LYS A 509 21.09 0.64 0.25
C LYS A 509 21.72 -0.47 1.08
N ASP A 510 21.10 -0.82 2.20
CA ASP A 510 21.48 -2.02 2.97
C ASP A 510 21.25 -3.28 2.12
N THR A 511 22.26 -4.13 2.10
CA THR A 511 22.33 -5.36 1.29
C THR A 511 21.16 -6.31 1.53
N ASN A 512 20.67 -6.40 2.77
CA ASN A 512 19.83 -7.51 3.22
C ASN A 512 18.34 -7.15 3.26
N SER A 513 18.04 -5.89 3.57
CA SER A 513 16.69 -5.32 3.67
C SER A 513 16.28 -4.54 2.41
N GLY A 514 17.25 -4.07 1.60
CA GLY A 514 17.00 -3.22 0.42
C GLY A 514 16.69 -1.75 0.74
N LEU A 515 16.69 -1.39 2.03
CA LEU A 515 16.35 -0.06 2.53
C LEU A 515 17.49 0.94 2.34
N ASN A 516 17.17 2.23 2.25
CA ASN A 516 18.12 3.32 2.10
C ASN A 516 18.94 3.56 3.38
N THR A 517 20.25 3.76 3.20
CA THR A 517 21.13 4.30 4.25
C THR A 517 21.36 5.81 4.04
N PHE A 518 22.11 6.45 4.93
CA PHE A 518 22.54 7.85 4.77
C PHE A 518 23.91 7.99 4.07
N HIS A 519 24.51 6.90 3.59
CA HIS A 519 25.77 6.96 2.84
C HIS A 519 25.51 7.30 1.37
N ASP A 520 26.38 8.12 0.78
CA ASP A 520 26.34 8.48 -0.64
C ASP A 520 26.89 7.34 -1.52
N ARG A 521 26.10 6.89 -2.50
CA ARG A 521 26.52 5.85 -3.48
C ARG A 521 27.39 6.42 -4.61
N GLN A 522 27.52 7.75 -4.71
CA GLN A 522 28.24 8.46 -5.77
C GLN A 522 27.69 8.15 -7.18
N GLN A 523 26.39 7.87 -7.25
CA GLN A 523 25.65 7.64 -8.48
C GLN A 523 24.62 8.75 -8.66
N HIS A 524 24.73 9.47 -9.77
CA HIS A 524 23.80 10.55 -10.11
C HIS A 524 22.92 10.13 -11.29
N THR A 525 21.61 10.20 -11.10
CA THR A 525 20.63 9.80 -12.12
C THR A 525 19.67 10.95 -12.42
N LEU A 526 19.60 11.39 -13.68
CA LEU A 526 18.66 12.40 -14.16
C LEU A 526 17.60 11.73 -15.04
N ILE A 527 16.32 11.98 -14.78
CA ILE A 527 15.20 11.45 -15.58
C ILE A 527 14.28 12.59 -15.99
N ALA A 528 13.92 12.64 -17.26
CA ALA A 528 12.97 13.57 -17.84
C ALA A 528 11.87 12.79 -18.60
N ASN A 529 10.63 12.89 -18.13
CA ASN A 529 9.47 12.21 -18.70
C ASN A 529 8.40 13.21 -19.13
N TYR A 530 7.79 12.96 -20.28
CA TYR A 530 6.62 13.67 -20.77
C TYR A 530 5.55 12.66 -21.21
N PHE A 531 4.36 12.79 -20.64
CA PHE A 531 3.21 11.94 -20.90
C PHE A 531 2.13 12.73 -21.63
N ARG A 532 1.49 12.09 -22.61
CA ARG A 532 0.35 12.62 -23.35
C ARG A 532 -0.80 11.63 -23.35
N GLN A 533 -1.89 12.00 -22.70
CA GLN A 533 -3.17 11.26 -22.73
C GLN A 533 -3.91 11.48 -24.07
N ASP A 534 -4.76 10.52 -24.43
CA ASP A 534 -5.51 10.45 -25.68
C ASP A 534 -4.63 10.64 -26.93
N PHE A 535 -3.47 10.00 -26.95
CA PHE A 535 -2.51 10.14 -28.05
C PHE A 535 -2.91 9.24 -29.22
N ILE A 536 -3.39 9.86 -30.31
CA ILE A 536 -3.96 9.22 -31.51
C ILE A 536 -5.30 8.50 -31.24
N PHE A 537 -5.39 7.69 -30.19
CA PHE A 537 -6.60 6.98 -29.76
C PHE A 537 -7.05 7.49 -28.38
N PRO A 538 -8.36 7.74 -28.16
CA PRO A 538 -8.89 8.00 -26.82
C PRO A 538 -8.62 6.81 -25.90
N GLY A 539 -8.18 7.07 -24.66
CA GLY A 539 -7.83 6.01 -23.71
C GLY A 539 -6.47 5.33 -23.94
N PHE A 540 -5.65 5.84 -24.88
CA PHE A 540 -4.23 5.46 -25.03
C PHE A 540 -3.34 6.63 -24.59
N THR A 541 -2.40 6.36 -23.69
CA THR A 541 -1.44 7.35 -23.19
C THR A 541 -0.04 7.01 -23.69
N SER A 542 0.63 7.96 -24.35
CA SER A 542 2.02 7.81 -24.78
C SER A 542 2.97 8.56 -23.85
N GLN A 543 4.18 8.03 -23.68
CA GLN A 543 5.27 8.59 -22.91
C GLN A 543 6.52 8.73 -23.78
N PHE A 544 7.16 9.89 -23.73
CA PHE A 544 8.57 10.05 -24.08
C PHE A 544 9.41 10.12 -22.81
N SER A 545 10.57 9.48 -22.80
CA SER A 545 11.48 9.43 -21.65
C SER A 545 12.95 9.60 -22.05
N PHE A 546 13.69 10.34 -21.24
CA PHE A 546 15.14 10.46 -21.30
C PHE A 546 15.72 10.19 -19.91
N HIS A 547 16.76 9.36 -19.85
CA HIS A 547 17.49 9.09 -18.62
C HIS A 547 19.00 9.27 -18.85
N TYR A 548 19.69 9.79 -17.84
CA TYR A 548 21.14 9.81 -17.76
C TYR A 548 21.57 9.21 -16.43
N ASN A 549 22.44 8.20 -16.48
CA ASN A 549 23.03 7.53 -15.33
C ASN A 549 24.55 7.74 -15.35
N ASN A 550 25.13 8.06 -14.20
CA ASN A 550 26.56 8.24 -14.01
C ASN A 550 26.98 7.64 -12.66
N ASP A 551 27.44 6.39 -12.69
CA ASP A 551 27.92 5.60 -11.55
C ASP A 551 29.45 5.77 -11.42
N ALA A 552 29.93 6.30 -10.29
CA ALA A 552 31.33 6.69 -10.13
C ALA A 552 32.26 5.52 -9.72
N PRO A 553 33.59 5.63 -10.00
CA PRO A 553 34.57 4.63 -9.57
C PRO A 553 34.62 4.52 -8.04
N SER A 554 34.04 3.46 -7.50
CA SER A 554 33.98 3.15 -6.08
C SER A 554 34.51 1.74 -5.80
N ALA A 555 34.72 1.42 -4.53
CA ALA A 555 34.99 0.08 -4.05
C ALA A 555 34.17 -0.18 -2.79
N GLU A 556 33.32 -1.21 -2.83
CA GLU A 556 32.28 -1.47 -1.83
C GLU A 556 32.20 -2.97 -1.50
N PHE A 557 32.13 -3.28 -0.21
CA PHE A 557 31.82 -4.61 0.32
C PHE A 557 30.45 -4.57 0.97
N ASP A 558 29.66 -5.61 0.76
CA ASP A 558 28.31 -5.73 1.31
C ASP A 558 28.34 -5.89 2.85
N ARG A 559 27.20 -5.74 3.52
CA ARG A 559 27.11 -5.92 4.99
C ARG A 559 27.33 -7.37 5.48
N ASN A 560 27.65 -8.28 4.56
CA ASN A 560 27.98 -9.67 4.82
C ASN A 560 29.43 -10.02 4.44
N GLY A 561 30.24 -9.05 3.97
CA GLY A 561 31.65 -9.23 3.60
C GLY A 561 31.91 -9.66 2.15
N PHE A 562 30.89 -9.80 1.30
CA PHE A 562 31.09 -10.05 -0.13
C PHE A 562 31.50 -8.77 -0.85
N LEU A 563 32.40 -8.89 -1.84
CA LEU A 563 32.75 -7.79 -2.73
C LEU A 563 31.60 -7.53 -3.72
N VAL A 564 31.13 -6.28 -3.82
CA VAL A 564 30.04 -5.88 -4.74
C VAL A 564 30.41 -4.77 -5.72
N ARG A 565 31.35 -3.87 -5.38
CA ARG A 565 31.95 -2.92 -6.34
C ARG A 565 33.48 -2.90 -6.20
N PRO A 566 34.25 -2.90 -7.30
CA PRO A 566 33.92 -3.48 -8.60
C PRO A 566 33.31 -4.88 -8.50
N ASP A 567 32.70 -5.38 -9.57
CA ASP A 567 32.27 -6.79 -9.63
C ASP A 567 33.45 -7.73 -9.31
N PRO A 568 33.21 -8.82 -8.55
CA PRO A 568 34.27 -9.72 -8.09
C PRO A 568 34.91 -10.57 -9.20
N THR A 569 34.28 -10.62 -10.38
CA THR A 569 34.64 -11.52 -11.47
C THR A 569 35.09 -10.74 -12.70
N GLY A 570 36.23 -11.13 -13.29
CA GLY A 570 36.89 -10.37 -14.36
C GLY A 570 37.99 -9.46 -13.81
N VAL A 571 38.18 -8.28 -14.39
CA VAL A 571 39.26 -7.37 -14.00
C VAL A 571 38.84 -6.45 -12.86
N PHE A 572 39.24 -6.79 -11.63
CA PHE A 572 39.01 -6.01 -10.42
C PHE A 572 39.67 -4.61 -10.48
N ARG A 573 38.90 -3.59 -10.88
CA ARG A 573 39.34 -2.18 -10.90
C ARG A 573 38.14 -1.22 -10.79
N PRO A 574 38.18 -0.21 -9.88
CA PRO A 574 37.17 0.85 -9.83
C PRO A 574 37.00 1.55 -11.17
N HIS A 575 35.77 1.59 -11.68
CA HIS A 575 35.42 2.11 -12.99
C HIS A 575 34.15 2.97 -12.93
N ARG A 576 34.07 3.93 -13.85
CA ARG A 576 32.89 4.76 -14.11
C ARG A 576 32.06 4.13 -15.22
N VAL A 577 30.74 4.12 -15.05
CA VAL A 577 29.77 3.80 -16.09
C VAL A 577 28.90 5.05 -16.34
N GLU A 578 28.84 5.50 -17.59
CA GLU A 578 27.99 6.61 -18.03
C GLU A 578 27.05 6.12 -19.14
N ALA A 579 25.75 6.16 -18.91
CA ALA A 579 24.72 5.66 -19.84
C ALA A 579 23.60 6.69 -20.05
N TYR A 580 23.12 6.78 -21.29
CA TYR A 580 22.09 7.70 -21.75
C TYR A 580 20.98 6.90 -22.43
N TYR A 581 19.79 6.88 -21.84
CA TYR A 581 18.64 6.13 -22.34
C TYR A 581 17.66 7.08 -23.01
N LEU A 582 17.24 6.74 -24.24
CA LEU A 582 16.17 7.39 -24.98
C LEU A 582 15.04 6.39 -25.16
N GLY A 583 13.84 6.73 -24.68
CA GLY A 583 12.72 5.82 -24.59
C GLY A 583 11.41 6.38 -25.11
N ILE A 584 10.62 5.50 -25.73
CA ILE A 584 9.20 5.72 -25.99
C ILE A 584 8.41 4.57 -25.36
N ALA A 585 7.26 4.89 -24.76
CA ALA A 585 6.35 3.91 -24.21
C ALA A 585 4.90 4.35 -24.41
N GLY A 586 3.96 3.46 -24.10
CA GLY A 586 2.55 3.78 -24.04
C GLY A 586 1.72 2.64 -23.51
N ASP A 587 0.69 2.99 -22.74
CA ASP A 587 -0.22 2.08 -22.05
C ASP A 587 -1.67 2.60 -22.18
N GLY A 588 -2.66 1.73 -22.00
CA GLY A 588 -4.07 2.00 -22.28
C GLY A 588 -4.67 0.99 -23.26
N HIS A 589 -5.59 1.43 -24.11
CA HIS A 589 -6.32 0.54 -25.02
C HIS A 589 -6.58 1.14 -26.41
N ILE A 590 -6.74 0.25 -27.40
CA ILE A 590 -7.16 0.57 -28.77
C ILE A 590 -8.44 -0.23 -29.05
N GLY A 591 -9.58 0.44 -28.87
CA GLY A 591 -10.90 -0.22 -28.90
C GLY A 591 -11.04 -1.24 -27.78
N ARG A 592 -11.07 -2.53 -28.13
CA ARG A 592 -11.19 -3.67 -27.18
C ARG A 592 -9.86 -4.31 -26.76
N VAL A 593 -8.75 -3.95 -27.41
CA VAL A 593 -7.43 -4.54 -27.08
C VAL A 593 -6.68 -3.56 -26.20
N ASN A 594 -6.35 -3.99 -24.99
CA ASN A 594 -5.43 -3.27 -24.12
C ASN A 594 -4.01 -3.44 -24.68
N VAL A 595 -3.26 -2.35 -24.80
CA VAL A 595 -1.93 -2.32 -25.41
C VAL A 595 -0.97 -1.61 -24.48
N SER A 596 0.05 -2.34 -24.01
CA SER A 596 1.19 -1.78 -23.31
C SER A 596 2.45 -2.04 -24.13
N HIS A 597 3.31 -1.03 -24.29
CA HIS A 597 4.56 -1.19 -25.03
C HIS A 597 5.64 -0.23 -24.55
N ALA A 598 6.89 -0.62 -24.76
CA ALA A 598 8.07 0.19 -24.52
C ALA A 598 9.17 -0.13 -25.55
N PHE A 599 9.95 0.89 -25.91
CA PHE A 599 11.20 0.75 -26.64
C PHE A 599 12.23 1.70 -26.05
N TYR A 600 13.42 1.18 -25.78
CA TYR A 600 14.53 1.92 -25.20
C TYR A 600 15.82 1.68 -25.99
N HIS A 601 16.47 2.78 -26.37
CA HIS A 601 17.83 2.78 -26.89
C HIS A 601 18.78 3.33 -25.83
N VAL A 602 19.93 2.70 -25.61
CA VAL A 602 20.95 3.18 -24.68
C VAL A 602 22.31 3.32 -25.36
N GLU A 603 22.88 4.53 -25.29
CA GLU A 603 24.26 4.83 -25.68
C GLU A 603 25.08 5.23 -24.44
N GLY A 604 26.40 5.05 -24.49
CA GLY A 604 27.25 5.46 -23.37
C GLY A 604 28.69 4.97 -23.44
N ARG A 605 29.36 5.00 -22.29
CA ARG A 605 30.73 4.50 -22.11
C ARG A 605 30.90 3.81 -20.76
N ASP A 606 31.48 2.61 -20.81
CA ASP A 606 32.11 1.97 -19.66
C ASP A 606 33.61 2.27 -19.72
N SER A 607 34.16 2.83 -18.65
CA SER A 607 35.58 3.19 -18.61
C SER A 607 36.53 1.98 -18.48
N MET A 608 36.06 0.85 -17.94
CA MET A 608 36.83 -0.39 -17.78
C MET A 608 35.88 -1.54 -17.39
N ASN A 609 35.32 -2.23 -18.38
CA ASN A 609 34.36 -3.32 -18.12
C ASN A 609 35.06 -4.54 -17.50
N PRO A 610 34.55 -5.13 -16.41
CA PRO A 610 35.17 -6.29 -15.77
C PRO A 610 35.31 -7.51 -16.69
N ILE A 611 34.28 -7.82 -17.49
CA ILE A 611 34.22 -9.00 -18.35
C ILE A 611 35.08 -8.80 -19.62
N GLN A 612 34.95 -7.66 -20.31
CA GLN A 612 35.78 -7.40 -21.50
C GLN A 612 37.25 -7.18 -21.13
N GLY A 613 37.52 -6.66 -19.92
CA GLY A 613 38.87 -6.34 -19.42
C GLY A 613 39.44 -5.02 -19.99
N GLN A 614 38.57 -4.15 -20.51
CA GLN A 614 38.95 -2.93 -21.24
C GLN A 614 37.81 -1.90 -21.27
N LYS A 615 38.13 -0.67 -21.67
CA LYS A 615 37.14 0.39 -21.92
C LYS A 615 36.20 -0.01 -23.06
N SER A 616 34.89 0.20 -22.88
CA SER A 616 33.86 -0.20 -23.84
C SER A 616 32.88 0.93 -24.21
N GLN A 617 32.32 0.89 -25.42
CA GLN A 617 31.25 1.80 -25.88
C GLN A 617 29.89 1.11 -25.75
N ILE A 618 29.00 1.66 -24.93
CA ILE A 618 27.65 1.11 -24.71
C ILE A 618 26.76 1.48 -25.90
N ARG A 619 26.13 0.47 -26.53
CA ARG A 619 25.11 0.60 -27.59
C ARG A 619 24.17 -0.59 -27.58
N ALA A 620 23.08 -0.50 -26.83
CA ALA A 620 22.12 -1.59 -26.65
C ALA A 620 20.66 -1.13 -26.84
N ASN A 621 19.74 -2.08 -26.95
CA ASN A 621 18.31 -1.82 -27.17
C ASN A 621 17.44 -2.77 -26.34
N MET A 622 16.25 -2.30 -25.96
CA MET A 622 15.19 -3.12 -25.41
C MET A 622 13.86 -2.78 -26.08
N ALA A 623 13.02 -3.79 -26.30
CA ALA A 623 11.64 -3.64 -26.73
C ALA A 623 10.72 -4.55 -25.88
N ALA A 624 9.55 -4.04 -25.52
CA ALA A 624 8.50 -4.78 -24.83
C ALA A 624 7.15 -4.48 -25.45
N ILE A 625 6.29 -5.50 -25.58
CA ILE A 625 4.89 -5.34 -25.96
C ILE A 625 4.03 -6.37 -25.23
N GLU A 626 2.95 -5.93 -24.62
CA GLU A 626 1.91 -6.74 -23.98
C GLU A 626 0.55 -6.37 -24.58
N LEU A 627 -0.16 -7.38 -25.06
CA LEU A 627 -1.51 -7.28 -25.58
C LEU A 627 -2.44 -8.05 -24.65
N SER A 628 -3.57 -7.47 -24.26
CA SER A 628 -4.61 -8.21 -23.54
C SER A 628 -6.02 -7.89 -24.00
N LEU A 629 -6.89 -8.89 -23.83
CA LEU A 629 -8.29 -8.85 -24.22
C LEU A 629 -9.15 -9.29 -23.03
N ASP A 630 -10.05 -8.39 -22.63
CA ASP A 630 -10.98 -8.64 -21.53
C ASP A 630 -12.26 -9.30 -22.03
N ARG A 631 -12.67 -10.36 -21.34
CA ARG A 631 -13.92 -11.07 -21.60
C ARG A 631 -14.52 -11.57 -20.28
N ASP A 632 -15.60 -10.91 -19.88
CA ASP A 632 -16.40 -11.25 -18.70
C ASP A 632 -15.53 -11.26 -17.42
N TRP A 633 -15.14 -12.44 -16.92
CA TRP A 633 -14.29 -12.63 -15.74
C TRP A 633 -12.86 -13.09 -16.08
N VAL A 634 -12.47 -13.06 -17.36
CA VAL A 634 -11.19 -13.58 -17.87
C VAL A 634 -10.47 -12.54 -18.72
N ARG A 635 -9.23 -12.22 -18.36
CA ARG A 635 -8.31 -11.41 -19.17
C ARG A 635 -7.28 -12.33 -19.83
N PHE A 636 -7.34 -12.46 -21.14
CA PHE A 636 -6.31 -13.14 -21.92
C PHE A 636 -5.14 -12.20 -22.15
N LYS A 637 -3.90 -12.64 -21.88
CA LYS A 637 -2.67 -11.88 -22.08
C LYS A 637 -1.71 -12.63 -23.00
N THR A 638 -0.97 -11.89 -23.80
CA THR A 638 0.29 -12.36 -24.39
C THR A 638 1.27 -11.19 -24.44
N SER A 639 2.54 -11.46 -24.19
CA SER A 639 3.57 -10.43 -24.25
C SER A 639 4.87 -10.96 -24.83
N TYR A 640 5.69 -10.04 -25.35
CA TYR A 640 7.01 -10.31 -25.86
C TYR A 640 7.98 -9.24 -25.37
N PHE A 641 9.12 -9.67 -24.86
CA PHE A 641 10.21 -8.81 -24.40
C PHE A 641 11.51 -9.23 -25.07
N TRP A 642 12.27 -8.25 -25.54
CA TRP A 642 13.59 -8.41 -26.09
C TRP A 642 14.55 -7.41 -25.45
N ALA A 643 15.64 -7.89 -24.89
CA ALA A 643 16.81 -7.11 -24.50
C ALA A 643 18.00 -7.60 -25.35
N SER A 644 18.69 -6.71 -26.06
CA SER A 644 19.83 -7.10 -26.90
C SER A 644 20.98 -7.67 -26.06
N GLY A 645 21.72 -8.63 -26.62
CA GLY A 645 22.92 -9.22 -26.01
C GLY A 645 24.23 -8.78 -26.67
N ASP A 646 25.35 -8.93 -25.97
CA ASP A 646 26.68 -8.72 -26.55
C ASP A 646 27.26 -10.01 -27.15
N GLY A 647 27.15 -10.13 -28.48
CA GLY A 647 27.70 -11.23 -29.28
C GLY A 647 29.19 -11.13 -29.59
N ASN A 648 29.91 -10.12 -29.07
CA ASN A 648 31.37 -10.13 -29.12
C ASN A 648 32.00 -9.34 -27.95
N PRO A 649 32.19 -9.97 -26.78
CA PRO A 649 32.80 -9.31 -25.62
C PRO A 649 34.27 -8.89 -25.83
N ASN A 650 34.87 -9.09 -27.01
CA ASN A 650 36.24 -8.70 -27.33
C ASN A 650 36.33 -7.40 -28.16
N ASP A 651 35.23 -6.87 -28.72
CA ASP A 651 35.29 -5.80 -29.76
C ASP A 651 35.20 -4.34 -29.26
N CYS A 652 35.40 -4.14 -27.96
CA CYS A 652 35.35 -2.84 -27.25
C CYS A 652 33.99 -2.11 -27.33
N LYS A 653 32.90 -2.85 -27.59
CA LYS A 653 31.54 -2.33 -27.58
C LYS A 653 30.69 -3.25 -26.72
N ALA A 654 29.76 -2.68 -25.97
CA ALA A 654 28.89 -3.36 -25.03
C ALA A 654 27.45 -3.25 -25.58
N ARG A 655 26.93 -4.35 -26.13
CA ARG A 655 25.60 -4.43 -26.78
C ARG A 655 24.54 -5.14 -25.95
N GLY A 656 24.92 -5.69 -24.80
CA GLY A 656 24.01 -6.16 -23.77
C GLY A 656 23.20 -4.98 -23.25
N PHE A 657 21.87 -5.08 -23.23
CA PHE A 657 21.04 -4.07 -22.60
C PHE A 657 21.03 -4.27 -21.09
N ASP A 658 21.03 -3.18 -20.32
CA ASP A 658 20.89 -3.22 -18.86
C ASP A 658 20.18 -1.96 -18.33
N SER A 659 19.41 -2.12 -17.25
CA SER A 659 18.62 -1.06 -16.61
C SER A 659 19.50 -0.12 -15.77
N ILE A 660 18.88 0.84 -15.08
CA ILE A 660 19.52 1.50 -13.93
C ILE A 660 19.20 0.67 -12.67
N PHE A 661 17.90 0.61 -12.33
CA PHE A 661 17.35 -0.16 -11.22
C PHE A 661 15.89 -0.51 -11.54
N ASP A 662 15.65 -1.60 -12.26
CA ASP A 662 14.33 -1.99 -12.76
C ASP A 662 13.49 -2.78 -11.74
N ASN A 663 12.17 -2.76 -11.90
CA ASN A 663 11.23 -3.65 -11.21
C ASN A 663 9.99 -3.88 -12.11
N PRO A 664 10.15 -4.57 -13.26
CA PRO A 664 9.18 -4.51 -14.36
C PRO A 664 7.91 -5.34 -14.08
N ASN A 665 6.74 -4.72 -13.99
CA ASN A 665 5.47 -5.46 -13.85
C ASN A 665 4.97 -5.97 -15.22
N PHE A 666 5.63 -7.01 -15.74
CA PHE A 666 5.43 -7.52 -17.10
C PHE A 666 5.55 -9.05 -17.13
N ALA A 667 4.89 -9.74 -18.08
CA ALA A 667 5.00 -11.20 -18.27
C ALA A 667 4.79 -12.08 -17.01
N GLY A 668 3.93 -11.62 -16.10
CA GLY A 668 3.65 -12.28 -14.81
C GLY A 668 4.33 -11.65 -13.59
N GLY A 669 5.31 -10.76 -13.78
CA GLY A 669 5.89 -9.94 -12.72
C GLY A 669 6.42 -10.77 -11.56
N GLN A 670 6.03 -10.39 -10.33
CA GLN A 670 6.39 -11.07 -9.08
C GLN A 670 6.02 -12.56 -8.98
N PHE A 671 5.23 -13.10 -9.93
CA PHE A 671 4.87 -14.52 -9.97
C PHE A 671 5.77 -15.36 -10.89
N SER A 672 6.50 -14.75 -11.83
CA SER A 672 7.48 -15.45 -12.68
C SER A 672 8.66 -15.95 -11.84
N TYR A 673 9.09 -17.20 -12.01
CA TYR A 673 10.31 -17.69 -11.36
C TYR A 673 11.52 -16.89 -11.85
N TRP A 674 11.65 -16.72 -13.17
CA TRP A 674 12.78 -16.04 -13.80
C TRP A 674 12.91 -14.59 -13.35
N GLN A 675 11.79 -13.86 -13.28
CA GLN A 675 11.83 -12.47 -12.82
C GLN A 675 12.05 -12.37 -11.31
N ARG A 676 11.34 -13.18 -10.51
CA ARG A 676 11.35 -13.04 -9.05
C ARG A 676 12.70 -13.43 -8.46
N GLN A 677 13.36 -14.46 -8.99
CA GLN A 677 14.53 -15.07 -8.32
C GLN A 677 15.87 -14.52 -8.80
N SER A 678 16.80 -14.40 -7.84
CA SER A 678 18.20 -14.04 -8.12
C SER A 678 18.99 -15.32 -8.37
N ILE A 679 19.40 -15.57 -9.61
CA ILE A 679 20.14 -16.78 -10.00
C ILE A 679 21.64 -16.45 -9.98
N LYS A 680 22.42 -17.05 -9.08
CA LYS A 680 23.86 -16.80 -8.97
C LYS A 680 24.67 -17.54 -10.05
N LEU A 681 25.72 -16.90 -10.56
CA LEU A 681 26.66 -17.46 -11.54
C LEU A 681 28.06 -16.88 -11.28
N PHE A 682 28.99 -17.68 -10.74
CA PHE A 682 30.39 -17.33 -10.44
C PHE A 682 30.62 -15.90 -9.90
N GLY A 683 30.15 -15.62 -8.68
CA GLY A 683 30.38 -14.35 -7.98
C GLY A 683 29.45 -13.20 -8.36
N VAL A 684 28.75 -13.29 -9.49
CA VAL A 684 27.69 -12.36 -9.90
C VAL A 684 26.33 -13.07 -9.93
N ASN A 685 25.25 -12.36 -10.26
CA ASN A 685 23.96 -12.97 -10.57
C ASN A 685 23.73 -12.96 -12.09
N LEU A 686 23.38 -14.11 -12.67
CA LEU A 686 22.94 -14.23 -14.05
C LEU A 686 21.79 -13.25 -14.31
N VAL A 687 20.75 -13.31 -13.47
CA VAL A 687 19.62 -12.37 -13.42
C VAL A 687 19.40 -11.92 -11.97
N GLN A 688 19.02 -10.66 -11.77
CA GLN A 688 18.81 -10.07 -10.44
C GLN A 688 17.39 -10.33 -9.93
N ARG A 689 17.20 -10.33 -8.60
CA ARG A 689 15.87 -10.41 -7.96
C ARG A 689 14.90 -9.34 -8.50
N GLU A 690 13.68 -9.71 -8.84
CA GLU A 690 12.65 -8.85 -9.42
C GLU A 690 13.12 -8.10 -10.70
N SER A 691 13.85 -8.76 -11.60
CA SER A 691 14.35 -8.19 -12.87
C SER A 691 14.20 -9.19 -14.02
N LEU A 692 13.94 -8.70 -15.24
CA LEU A 692 13.91 -9.56 -16.42
C LEU A 692 15.30 -9.78 -17.03
N VAL A 693 16.23 -8.85 -16.87
CA VAL A 693 17.43 -8.76 -17.70
C VAL A 693 18.56 -9.60 -17.12
N PRO A 694 19.11 -10.59 -17.85
CA PRO A 694 20.27 -11.34 -17.41
C PRO A 694 21.55 -10.51 -17.56
N ASN A 695 21.86 -9.65 -16.58
CA ASN A 695 22.86 -8.59 -16.69
C ASN A 695 24.24 -8.88 -16.07
N LEU A 696 24.43 -10.01 -15.37
CA LEU A 696 25.74 -10.40 -14.80
C LEU A 696 26.35 -9.40 -13.78
N ARG A 697 25.54 -8.57 -13.09
CA ARG A 697 26.03 -7.71 -11.97
C ARG A 697 26.19 -8.52 -10.68
N SER A 698 27.13 -8.11 -9.81
CA SER A 698 27.30 -8.62 -8.44
C SER A 698 26.03 -8.58 -7.58
N SER A 699 25.27 -7.49 -7.68
CA SER A 699 24.12 -7.16 -6.84
C SER A 699 23.20 -6.16 -7.52
N LYS A 700 21.89 -6.24 -7.28
CA LYS A 700 20.90 -5.28 -7.81
C LYS A 700 21.03 -3.88 -7.21
N THR A 701 21.22 -3.81 -5.89
CA THR A 701 21.25 -2.55 -5.14
C THR A 701 22.64 -1.93 -5.14
N GLN A 702 23.68 -2.76 -5.04
CA GLN A 702 25.04 -2.30 -4.83
C GLN A 702 25.93 -2.46 -6.08
N GLY A 703 25.62 -3.35 -7.03
CA GLY A 703 26.40 -3.52 -8.26
C GLY A 703 26.22 -2.37 -9.25
N GLN A 704 27.23 -2.18 -10.12
CA GLN A 704 27.19 -1.20 -11.21
C GLN A 704 26.48 -1.82 -12.44
N SER A 705 25.92 -0.99 -13.34
CA SER A 705 25.21 -1.49 -14.53
C SER A 705 26.17 -2.06 -15.58
N ASN A 706 25.93 -3.29 -16.04
CA ASN A 706 26.80 -4.04 -16.95
C ASN A 706 26.12 -4.35 -18.30
N PHE A 707 26.62 -3.69 -19.35
CA PHE A 707 26.13 -3.81 -20.73
C PHE A 707 26.84 -4.91 -21.54
N VAL A 708 27.59 -5.79 -20.87
CA VAL A 708 28.32 -6.91 -21.48
C VAL A 708 27.69 -8.17 -20.92
N ASN A 709 26.58 -8.56 -21.54
CA ASN A 709 25.65 -9.55 -21.02
C ASN A 709 24.93 -10.29 -22.17
N PRO A 710 24.32 -11.47 -21.93
CA PRO A 710 23.71 -12.29 -22.98
C PRO A 710 22.41 -11.73 -23.59
N GLY A 711 21.77 -10.73 -22.98
CA GLY A 711 20.42 -10.29 -23.37
C GLY A 711 19.36 -11.40 -23.21
N LEU A 712 18.13 -11.11 -23.63
CA LEU A 712 16.97 -12.01 -23.46
C LEU A 712 15.96 -11.83 -24.59
N HIS A 713 15.37 -12.95 -25.02
CA HIS A 713 14.05 -13.04 -25.64
C HIS A 713 13.12 -13.77 -24.68
N LEU A 714 11.96 -13.17 -24.37
CA LEU A 714 10.91 -13.76 -23.55
C LEU A 714 9.59 -13.68 -24.32
N ALA A 715 8.91 -14.81 -24.48
CA ALA A 715 7.55 -14.88 -25.01
C ALA A 715 6.58 -15.40 -23.93
N ASN A 716 5.52 -14.66 -23.65
CA ASN A 716 4.52 -14.94 -22.62
C ASN A 716 3.16 -15.28 -23.23
N ALA A 717 2.50 -16.27 -22.64
CA ALA A 717 1.05 -16.40 -22.69
C ALA A 717 0.51 -16.49 -21.24
N GLY A 718 -0.53 -15.73 -20.93
CA GLY A 718 -1.08 -15.68 -19.57
C GLY A 718 -2.58 -15.44 -19.52
N MET A 719 -3.19 -15.74 -18.38
CA MET A 719 -4.62 -15.54 -18.13
C MET A 719 -4.83 -15.06 -16.70
N ASP A 720 -5.52 -13.92 -16.53
CA ASP A 720 -6.08 -13.56 -15.23
C ASP A 720 -7.53 -14.04 -15.16
N PHE A 721 -7.94 -14.51 -13.99
CA PHE A 721 -9.30 -14.97 -13.69
C PHE A 721 -9.83 -14.26 -12.44
N GLU A 722 -10.94 -13.55 -12.58
CA GLU A 722 -11.64 -12.88 -11.48
C GLU A 722 -12.70 -13.84 -10.92
N ILE A 723 -12.24 -14.85 -10.19
CA ILE A 723 -13.04 -16.00 -9.72
C ILE A 723 -14.17 -15.53 -8.79
N THR A 724 -13.89 -14.55 -7.93
CA THR A 724 -14.89 -13.79 -7.17
C THR A 724 -14.38 -12.35 -6.99
N PRO A 725 -15.22 -11.38 -6.60
CA PRO A 725 -14.75 -10.02 -6.27
C PRO A 725 -13.63 -9.98 -5.20
N LYS A 726 -13.50 -11.03 -4.39
CA LYS A 726 -12.47 -11.14 -3.34
C LYS A 726 -11.24 -11.95 -3.77
N VAL A 727 -11.32 -12.75 -4.83
CA VAL A 727 -10.30 -13.75 -5.21
C VAL A 727 -9.97 -13.64 -6.69
N LYS A 728 -8.73 -13.28 -6.98
CA LYS A 728 -8.16 -13.28 -8.33
C LYS A 728 -7.11 -14.38 -8.46
N ALA A 729 -7.12 -15.09 -9.58
CA ALA A 729 -6.04 -15.99 -9.98
C ALA A 729 -5.32 -15.47 -11.21
N ILE A 730 -4.03 -15.76 -11.34
CA ILE A 730 -3.17 -15.30 -12.43
C ILE A 730 -2.31 -16.48 -12.87
N THR A 731 -2.36 -16.88 -14.13
CA THR A 731 -1.45 -17.91 -14.69
C THR A 731 -0.58 -17.33 -15.80
N ASN A 732 0.68 -17.76 -15.88
CA ASN A 732 1.57 -17.41 -16.98
C ASN A 732 2.42 -18.62 -17.39
N ALA A 733 2.73 -18.70 -18.68
CA ALA A 733 3.79 -19.50 -19.26
C ALA A 733 4.74 -18.59 -20.04
N ASN A 734 6.01 -18.57 -19.62
CA ASN A 734 7.08 -17.78 -20.18
C ASN A 734 8.11 -18.70 -20.85
N LEU A 735 8.38 -18.49 -22.13
CA LEU A 735 9.42 -19.18 -22.89
C LEU A 735 10.63 -18.25 -23.00
N LEU A 736 11.82 -18.75 -22.65
CA LEU A 736 13.01 -17.94 -22.37
C LEU A 736 14.21 -18.37 -23.24
N TRP A 737 14.85 -17.40 -23.89
CA TRP A 737 16.10 -17.61 -24.63
C TRP A 737 17.09 -16.45 -24.43
N PHE A 738 18.39 -16.73 -24.35
CA PHE A 738 19.42 -15.70 -24.49
C PHE A 738 19.43 -15.14 -25.92
N ASP A 739 19.62 -13.81 -26.08
CA ASP A 739 19.84 -13.23 -27.41
C ASP A 739 21.21 -13.64 -27.96
N LYS A 740 22.24 -13.61 -27.10
CA LYS A 740 23.64 -13.93 -27.39
C LYS A 740 24.21 -14.80 -26.28
N THR A 741 25.07 -15.75 -26.63
CA THR A 741 25.69 -16.69 -25.67
C THR A 741 27.19 -16.45 -25.54
N GLU A 742 27.82 -15.79 -26.50
CA GLU A 742 29.26 -15.54 -26.60
C GLU A 742 29.85 -14.84 -25.36
N THR A 743 29.04 -14.05 -24.65
CA THR A 743 29.41 -13.46 -23.36
C THR A 743 29.42 -14.48 -22.22
N LEU A 744 28.44 -15.38 -22.16
CA LEU A 744 28.39 -16.47 -21.16
C LEU A 744 29.50 -17.49 -21.41
N GLU A 745 29.75 -17.84 -22.68
CA GLU A 745 30.79 -18.77 -23.10
C GLU A 745 32.17 -18.30 -22.62
N ARG A 746 32.48 -17.01 -22.81
CA ARG A 746 33.69 -16.38 -22.25
C ARG A 746 33.69 -16.33 -20.72
N PHE A 747 32.53 -16.16 -20.08
CA PHE A 747 32.42 -15.99 -18.63
C PHE A 747 32.62 -17.30 -17.86
N VAL A 748 32.07 -18.41 -18.36
CA VAL A 748 32.18 -19.75 -17.74
C VAL A 748 33.29 -20.63 -18.35
N PHE A 749 33.95 -20.14 -19.41
CA PHE A 749 34.99 -20.85 -20.18
C PHE A 749 34.50 -22.15 -20.86
N GLN A 750 33.32 -22.09 -21.49
CA GLN A 750 32.70 -23.23 -22.20
C GLN A 750 32.12 -22.77 -23.55
N ASP A 751 32.53 -23.40 -24.64
CA ASP A 751 32.04 -23.09 -25.99
C ASP A 751 30.69 -23.76 -26.30
N ASN A 752 29.88 -23.15 -27.17
CA ASN A 752 28.60 -23.67 -27.71
C ASN A 752 27.46 -23.79 -26.68
N ILE A 753 27.30 -22.79 -25.82
CA ILE A 753 26.14 -22.70 -24.91
C ILE A 753 24.89 -22.45 -25.76
N HIS A 754 23.83 -23.22 -25.54
CA HIS A 754 22.57 -23.09 -26.29
C HIS A 754 21.78 -21.85 -25.85
N HIS A 755 21.06 -21.22 -26.78
CA HIS A 755 20.23 -20.06 -26.46
C HIS A 755 19.02 -20.37 -25.56
N HIS A 756 18.43 -21.57 -25.60
CA HIS A 756 17.16 -21.86 -24.91
C HIS A 756 17.34 -22.08 -23.41
N ILE A 757 16.96 -21.09 -22.61
CA ILE A 757 17.04 -21.08 -21.15
C ILE A 757 16.03 -22.06 -20.55
N GLY A 758 14.79 -22.08 -21.05
CA GLY A 758 13.74 -22.97 -20.54
C GLY A 758 12.34 -22.39 -20.59
N THR A 759 11.45 -22.99 -19.79
CA THR A 759 10.05 -22.59 -19.63
C THR A 759 9.75 -22.29 -18.16
N ASP A 760 9.38 -21.05 -17.86
CA ASP A 760 8.88 -20.62 -16.55
C ASP A 760 7.34 -20.68 -16.53
N LEU A 761 6.79 -21.43 -15.57
CA LEU A 761 5.34 -21.59 -15.37
C LEU A 761 4.97 -21.06 -13.99
N SER A 762 3.93 -20.22 -13.91
CA SER A 762 3.48 -19.63 -12.65
C SER A 762 1.97 -19.61 -12.45
N LEU A 763 1.56 -19.72 -11.19
CA LEU A 763 0.22 -19.53 -10.66
C LEU A 763 0.28 -18.58 -9.46
N GLY A 764 -0.31 -17.40 -9.60
CA GLY A 764 -0.58 -16.44 -8.53
C GLY A 764 -2.03 -16.51 -8.05
N LEU A 765 -2.23 -16.26 -6.76
CA LEU A 765 -3.53 -16.07 -6.11
C LEU A 765 -3.49 -14.79 -5.27
N GLU A 766 -4.48 -13.94 -5.41
CA GLU A 766 -4.66 -12.72 -4.63
C GLU A 766 -6.03 -12.77 -3.93
N TYR A 767 -6.05 -12.52 -2.62
CA TYR A 767 -7.25 -12.56 -1.79
C TYR A 767 -7.40 -11.30 -0.93
N ARG A 768 -8.51 -10.57 -1.13
CA ARG A 768 -8.90 -9.37 -0.36
C ARG A 768 -10.18 -9.67 0.45
N PRO A 769 -10.10 -10.28 1.66
CA PRO A 769 -11.25 -10.77 2.42
C PRO A 769 -12.33 -9.72 2.73
N ARG A 770 -11.94 -8.45 2.89
CA ARG A 770 -12.82 -7.32 3.21
C ARG A 770 -13.26 -6.49 1.99
N LEU A 771 -12.74 -6.75 0.79
CA LEU A 771 -12.78 -5.84 -0.37
C LEU A 771 -12.11 -4.47 -0.16
N SER A 772 -11.49 -4.26 1.00
CA SER A 772 -10.59 -3.13 1.30
C SER A 772 -9.14 -3.59 1.40
N ASP A 773 -8.22 -2.65 1.22
CA ASP A 773 -6.76 -2.90 1.20
C ASP A 773 -6.13 -2.97 2.60
N ASN A 774 -6.97 -3.09 3.65
CA ASN A 774 -6.55 -3.34 5.02
C ASN A 774 -5.97 -4.74 5.22
N ILE A 775 -6.40 -5.72 4.42
CA ILE A 775 -5.88 -7.09 4.44
C ILE A 775 -5.78 -7.58 3.00
N ILE A 776 -4.55 -7.79 2.52
CA ILE A 776 -4.29 -8.41 1.21
C ILE A 776 -3.37 -9.61 1.44
N LEU A 777 -3.79 -10.79 0.97
CA LEU A 777 -2.98 -12.00 0.95
C LEU A 777 -2.63 -12.33 -0.51
N VAL A 778 -1.34 -12.38 -0.83
CA VAL A 778 -0.83 -12.78 -2.15
C VAL A 778 -0.01 -14.05 -2.01
N GLY A 779 -0.48 -15.14 -2.60
CA GLY A 779 0.26 -16.39 -2.72
C GLY A 779 0.74 -16.61 -4.15
N GLY A 780 1.89 -17.25 -4.33
CA GLY A 780 2.38 -17.63 -5.65
C GLY A 780 3.16 -18.93 -5.64
N ILE A 781 3.02 -19.71 -6.70
CA ILE A 781 3.84 -20.90 -6.99
C ILE A 781 4.39 -20.73 -8.42
N SER A 782 5.67 -20.99 -8.58
CA SER A 782 6.42 -20.80 -9.82
C SER A 782 7.44 -21.92 -10.01
N THR A 783 7.73 -22.27 -11.26
CA THR A 783 8.75 -23.27 -11.60
C THR A 783 9.42 -22.97 -12.93
N LEU A 784 10.76 -23.03 -12.94
CA LEU A 784 11.56 -22.99 -14.15
C LEU A 784 11.94 -24.42 -14.53
N ILE A 785 11.45 -24.86 -15.69
CA ILE A 785 11.83 -26.12 -16.33
C ILE A 785 13.03 -25.80 -17.24
N PRO A 786 14.24 -26.33 -16.95
CA PRO A 786 15.43 -26.03 -17.74
C PRO A 786 15.30 -26.42 -19.21
N GLY A 787 15.83 -25.54 -20.05
CA GLY A 787 16.24 -25.83 -21.41
C GLY A 787 17.75 -26.02 -21.49
N LYS A 788 18.23 -26.47 -22.65
CA LYS A 788 19.65 -26.77 -22.88
C LYS A 788 20.62 -25.66 -22.44
N GLY A 789 20.29 -24.39 -22.66
CA GLY A 789 21.15 -23.26 -22.29
C GLY A 789 21.30 -23.07 -20.77
N PHE A 790 20.39 -23.64 -19.99
CA PHE A 790 20.46 -23.68 -18.54
C PHE A 790 21.06 -25.00 -18.04
N ASP A 791 20.83 -26.12 -18.74
CA ASP A 791 21.62 -27.36 -18.55
C ASP A 791 23.12 -27.10 -18.80
N ASP A 792 23.48 -26.35 -19.84
CA ASP A 792 24.86 -26.00 -20.21
C ASP A 792 25.55 -25.12 -19.15
N LEU A 793 24.79 -24.41 -18.29
CA LEU A 793 25.31 -23.51 -17.25
C LEU A 793 25.26 -24.10 -15.83
N PHE A 794 24.24 -24.90 -15.54
CA PHE A 794 23.90 -25.38 -14.20
C PHE A 794 23.77 -26.92 -14.12
N GLY A 795 24.11 -27.63 -15.20
CA GLY A 795 23.94 -29.06 -15.31
C GLY A 795 24.83 -29.86 -14.36
N VAL A 796 24.22 -30.51 -13.37
CA VAL A 796 24.95 -31.40 -12.47
C VAL A 796 25.31 -32.67 -13.26
N THR A 797 26.60 -32.99 -13.26
CA THR A 797 27.13 -34.22 -13.89
C THR A 797 27.58 -35.15 -12.77
N ASP A 798 26.88 -36.28 -12.59
CA ASP A 798 27.31 -37.33 -11.65
C ASP A 798 28.73 -37.80 -12.04
N PRO A 799 29.69 -37.89 -11.10
CA PRO A 799 31.06 -38.31 -11.41
C PRO A 799 31.16 -39.72 -12.04
N PHE A 800 30.17 -40.61 -11.81
CA PHE A 800 30.10 -41.90 -12.50
C PHE A 800 29.48 -41.76 -13.92
N SER A 801 28.60 -40.79 -14.15
CA SER A 801 28.07 -40.42 -15.47
C SER A 801 29.09 -39.68 -16.35
N ALA A 802 30.01 -38.92 -15.75
CA ALA A 802 31.09 -38.20 -16.45
C ALA A 802 31.98 -39.15 -17.27
N ALA A 803 32.22 -40.37 -16.78
CA ALA A 803 32.91 -41.44 -17.50
C ALA A 803 32.19 -41.90 -18.78
N ASN A 804 30.90 -41.58 -18.93
CA ASN A 804 30.06 -41.90 -20.09
C ASN A 804 29.73 -40.66 -20.97
N ALA A 805 30.39 -39.52 -20.70
CA ALA A 805 30.26 -38.26 -21.45
C ALA A 805 28.79 -37.82 -21.70
N GLN A 806 27.89 -38.10 -20.74
CA GLN A 806 26.53 -37.56 -20.80
C GLN A 806 26.55 -36.08 -20.38
N PRO A 807 25.81 -35.19 -21.07
CA PRO A 807 25.62 -33.83 -20.60
C PRO A 807 24.93 -33.86 -19.22
N GLY A 808 25.47 -33.07 -18.28
CA GLY A 808 24.77 -32.76 -17.04
C GLY A 808 23.42 -32.12 -17.32
N LYS A 809 22.49 -32.23 -16.37
CA LYS A 809 21.18 -31.58 -16.45
C LYS A 809 20.92 -30.76 -15.20
N ALA A 810 20.24 -29.64 -15.37
CA ALA A 810 19.75 -28.86 -14.25
C ALA A 810 18.42 -29.45 -13.76
N ASP A 811 18.21 -29.46 -12.45
CA ASP A 811 16.93 -29.86 -11.87
C ASP A 811 15.84 -28.82 -12.15
N THR A 812 14.58 -29.27 -12.12
CA THR A 812 13.42 -28.37 -12.28
C THR A 812 13.20 -27.56 -11.01
N LEU A 813 13.67 -26.31 -11.05
CA LEU A 813 13.67 -25.36 -9.93
C LEU A 813 12.26 -24.86 -9.62
N ARG A 814 11.94 -24.74 -8.33
CA ARG A 814 10.62 -24.31 -7.85
C ARG A 814 10.76 -23.16 -6.86
N ALA A 815 9.78 -22.27 -6.83
CA ALA A 815 9.64 -21.29 -5.76
C ALA A 815 8.17 -21.04 -5.42
N MET A 816 7.85 -21.01 -4.14
CA MET A 816 6.55 -20.61 -3.60
C MET A 816 6.71 -19.48 -2.59
N PHE A 817 5.74 -18.57 -2.55
CA PHE A 817 5.72 -17.48 -1.60
C PHE A 817 4.32 -17.16 -1.10
N VAL A 818 4.27 -16.54 0.08
CA VAL A 818 3.08 -15.90 0.64
C VAL A 818 3.50 -14.53 1.18
N ASN A 819 2.92 -13.46 0.64
CA ASN A 819 3.00 -12.11 1.18
C ASN A 819 1.66 -11.76 1.85
N LEU A 820 1.71 -11.37 3.12
CA LEU A 820 0.57 -10.83 3.86
C LEU A 820 0.81 -9.34 4.11
N VAL A 821 -0.07 -8.50 3.56
CA VAL A 821 -0.10 -7.07 3.81
C VAL A 821 -1.27 -6.75 4.73
N LEU A 822 -0.96 -6.11 5.86
CA LEU A 822 -1.91 -5.58 6.82
C LEU A 822 -1.75 -4.05 6.85
N THR A 823 -2.82 -3.31 6.57
CA THR A 823 -2.81 -1.83 6.56
C THR A 823 -3.85 -1.30 7.53
N TYR A 824 -3.37 -0.45 8.45
CA TYR A 824 -4.17 0.47 9.25
C TYR A 824 -4.11 1.87 8.62
#